data_AF-A0A8B9VBB2-F1
#
_entry.id   AF-A0A8B9VBB2-F1
#
_cell.length_a   1.000
_cell.length_b   1.000
_cell.length_c   1.000
_cell.angle_alpha   90.00
_cell.angle_beta   90.00
_cell.angle_gamma   90.00
#
_symmetry.space_group_name_H-M   'P 1'
#
loop_
_entity.id
_entity.type
_entity.pdbx_description
1 polymer ?
#
loop_
_entity_poly.entity_id
_entity_poly.type
_entity_poly.pdbx_seq_one_letter_code
_entity_poly.pdbx_strand_id
1 'polypeptide(L)'
;MEPGLQSTAGLSPSVSQLTSTGRAGRVSEGLFLLEHGDHPRVLLSSFPDPHVPLVTVMKTWVCDSEQKVEIFIPFLGKYRPLTGRCCQTCTPRSWDGFYHAQLSSLGFRNATQVTEEDTRYRGWLVRRLCGFLAVWDWKVPADTPRDLPERVCRSRRVRDVAARQARGSGGNSESRQGWKEKVLEILAGIQAPLSLPVLRLCGWVLLRLLSRLFLSVQLHRGQLEMVLRAATTPDVPLVFLSTHKSQLDGLLLSFLFFSNGLGVPRVTVGSLNCSPCLRALLRCLGGVFLPAEMEQASSGQDGGLPAAVLASYVEEVLRSRQPLLIFLEEPCAPRCLSATAQEWLAPVLRAVRDGAVPDVLVVPVGIAYDLAPDSLQGSGVHGARPLSLSTCLWAACRALRRRLGCARVDFAQPFSLQEFVTNTLSRQGSAGKPPEELLLPTLFGTHSSQPHSERAEPEGPAPGTAPGWEAETKLLVTRLGLHALSDSTACSAVTAVGIMSTLLLHKHRQGVRLSRLMSDFAWLLEETLVRQHDVGFSGQLRALVLHSLALLRAHLSLYHLAPLGDVLVVPKVSVEACRELGQHSAALLPVFASEAVGACAIRALLLEMLPFLGAASCPASITLSQDELLHKTLLLLQLLPPSLLGLQPCQPLDHQSQDILDKLIVCGLLEAEESENEHWLCDPAPRRYSKGQPWTEVDFTDSDSDSEDVCNRCFKLREPEGSPGLLLFLCRLLSPVLQTYTRAAAFLEQPSWPQPERPTQSLALSTLRTFKEMGVLEEAPSPAGPLLHLTEPFCSSEGRGKLRAFIQQFVQP
;
A
#
# COMPACT_ATOMS: atom_id res chain seq x y z
N MET A 1 -27.86 -71.09 26.76
CA MET A 1 -29.23 -71.59 26.97
C MET A 1 -29.87 -70.75 28.06
N GLU A 2 -31.18 -70.52 27.99
CA GLU A 2 -32.04 -69.72 28.91
C GLU A 2 -32.14 -70.35 30.33
N PRO A 3 -32.93 -69.84 31.33
CA PRO A 3 -33.62 -68.52 31.55
C PRO A 3 -33.01 -67.76 32.78
N GLY A 4 -33.60 -66.76 33.49
CA GLY A 4 -34.81 -65.93 33.36
C GLY A 4 -35.42 -65.47 34.73
N LEU A 5 -36.44 -64.58 34.70
CA LEU A 5 -37.44 -64.22 35.76
C LEU A 5 -37.05 -63.42 37.05
N GLN A 6 -37.76 -62.28 37.28
CA GLN A 6 -38.40 -61.78 38.55
C GLN A 6 -37.50 -61.41 39.79
N SER A 7 -37.86 -60.54 40.76
CA SER A 7 -38.98 -59.59 40.99
C SER A 7 -38.71 -58.62 42.18
N THR A 8 -39.35 -57.43 42.19
CA THR A 8 -39.83 -56.58 43.35
C THR A 8 -38.91 -56.00 44.47
N ALA A 9 -39.18 -54.71 44.77
CA ALA A 9 -39.06 -53.96 46.05
C ALA A 9 -37.65 -53.82 46.73
N GLY A 10 -37.30 -52.73 47.45
CA GLY A 10 -38.02 -51.49 47.77
C GLY A 10 -38.12 -51.22 49.28
N LEU A 11 -37.19 -50.43 49.87
CA LEU A 11 -37.32 -49.70 51.16
C LEU A 11 -36.05 -48.85 51.47
N SER A 12 -36.22 -47.74 52.20
CA SER A 12 -35.17 -46.84 52.75
C SER A 12 -34.83 -47.20 54.22
N PRO A 13 -33.78 -46.65 54.90
CA PRO A 13 -33.68 -45.25 55.41
C PRO A 13 -32.30 -44.59 55.16
N SER A 14 -32.11 -43.26 55.00
CA SER A 14 -32.26 -42.09 55.90
C SER A 14 -31.07 -41.73 56.83
N VAL A 15 -30.40 -40.60 56.49
CA VAL A 15 -29.85 -39.54 57.40
C VAL A 15 -28.59 -39.81 58.26
N SER A 16 -27.55 -38.99 58.00
CA SER A 16 -26.79 -38.27 59.04
C SER A 16 -26.29 -36.91 58.51
N GLN A 17 -26.32 -35.87 59.35
CA GLN A 17 -26.02 -34.46 59.01
C GLN A 17 -24.64 -34.02 59.52
N LEU A 18 -24.12 -32.88 59.01
CA LEU A 18 -23.51 -31.73 59.73
C LEU A 18 -22.50 -30.96 58.82
N THR A 19 -22.90 -29.85 58.19
CA THR A 19 -22.52 -28.44 58.52
C THR A 19 -21.02 -28.09 58.35
N SER A 20 -20.63 -27.13 57.50
CA SER A 20 -20.80 -25.69 57.78
C SER A 20 -20.63 -24.74 56.57
N THR A 21 -21.18 -23.53 56.73
CA THR A 21 -20.91 -22.22 56.07
C THR A 21 -19.67 -22.08 55.15
N GLY A 22 -19.68 -21.39 54.00
CA GLY A 22 -20.73 -20.60 53.34
C GLY A 22 -20.23 -19.21 52.88
N ARG A 23 -20.15 -18.95 51.56
CA ARG A 23 -20.28 -17.60 50.96
C ARG A 23 -20.52 -17.65 49.45
N ALA A 24 -21.51 -16.90 48.97
CA ALA A 24 -21.80 -16.80 47.54
C ALA A 24 -20.88 -15.78 46.85
N GLY A 25 -20.42 -16.11 45.64
CA GLY A 25 -19.85 -15.17 44.67
C GLY A 25 -20.66 -15.25 43.38
N ARG A 26 -21.37 -14.18 43.01
CA ARG A 26 -22.17 -14.13 41.78
C ARG A 26 -21.23 -14.18 40.56
N VAL A 27 -21.45 -15.12 39.65
CA VAL A 27 -21.03 -14.98 38.26
C VAL A 27 -22.18 -14.33 37.51
N SER A 28 -22.02 -13.06 37.14
CA SER A 28 -23.05 -12.32 36.42
C SER A 28 -23.04 -12.72 34.94
N GLU A 29 -23.95 -13.61 34.55
CA GLU A 29 -24.23 -13.88 33.14
C GLU A 29 -24.88 -12.64 32.49
N GLY A 30 -24.14 -11.96 31.63
CA GLY A 30 -24.63 -10.80 30.89
C GLY A 30 -25.51 -11.19 29.71
N LEU A 31 -26.80 -11.45 29.96
CA LEU A 31 -27.82 -11.42 28.91
C LEU A 31 -27.97 -9.98 28.39
N PHE A 32 -27.60 -9.73 27.14
CA PHE A 32 -27.98 -8.50 26.45
C PHE A 32 -29.34 -8.69 25.78
N LEU A 33 -30.36 -8.00 26.30
CA LEU A 33 -31.66 -7.87 25.66
C LEU A 33 -31.60 -6.76 24.59
N LEU A 34 -32.03 -7.09 23.37
CA LEU A 34 -32.44 -6.13 22.35
C LEU A 34 -33.96 -6.24 22.21
N GLU A 35 -34.69 -5.29 22.78
CA GLU A 35 -36.14 -5.18 22.59
C GLU A 35 -36.45 -4.27 21.39
N HIS A 36 -37.04 -4.85 20.34
CA HIS A 36 -38.10 -4.22 19.57
C HIS A 36 -38.79 -5.26 18.66
N GLY A 37 -40.11 -5.44 18.84
CA GLY A 37 -41.04 -6.02 17.85
C GLY A 37 -41.00 -7.55 17.63
N ASP A 38 -42.01 -8.24 18.16
CA ASP A 38 -42.54 -9.57 17.79
C ASP A 38 -41.76 -10.46 16.80
N HIS A 39 -40.59 -10.94 17.21
CA HIS A 39 -39.85 -12.02 16.53
C HIS A 39 -39.24 -13.02 17.54
N PRO A 40 -39.01 -14.28 17.15
CA PRO A 40 -38.74 -15.37 18.09
C PRO A 40 -37.42 -15.18 18.86
N ARG A 41 -37.44 -15.57 20.15
CA ARG A 41 -36.28 -15.48 21.06
C ARG A 41 -35.09 -16.29 20.54
N VAL A 42 -34.05 -15.60 20.07
CA VAL A 42 -32.78 -16.22 19.68
C VAL A 42 -31.87 -16.33 20.90
N LEU A 43 -31.54 -17.57 21.30
CA LEU A 43 -30.55 -17.82 22.35
C LEU A 43 -29.13 -17.66 21.80
N LEU A 44 -28.45 -16.57 22.19
CA LEU A 44 -27.06 -16.29 21.85
C LEU A 44 -26.12 -16.95 22.85
N SER A 45 -25.51 -18.07 22.46
CA SER A 45 -24.40 -18.67 23.22
C SER A 45 -23.06 -18.12 22.74
N SER A 46 -22.21 -17.70 23.69
CA SER A 46 -20.85 -17.25 23.43
C SER A 46 -19.88 -18.44 23.38
N PHE A 47 -18.82 -18.33 22.57
CA PHE A 47 -17.76 -19.35 22.47
C PHE A 47 -16.98 -19.50 23.80
N PRO A 48 -16.95 -20.68 24.43
CA PRO A 48 -16.02 -20.97 25.51
C PRO A 48 -14.63 -21.35 24.96
N ASP A 49 -13.60 -20.93 25.70
CA ASP A 49 -12.18 -21.32 25.60
C ASP A 49 -11.38 -20.96 24.30
N PRO A 50 -10.33 -20.11 24.38
CA PRO A 50 -9.51 -19.73 23.22
C PRO A 50 -8.56 -20.83 22.69
N HIS A 51 -8.47 -22.00 23.35
CA HIS A 51 -7.50 -23.04 23.00
C HIS A 51 -7.98 -24.08 21.98
N VAL A 52 -9.27 -24.11 21.63
CA VAL A 52 -9.83 -25.08 20.66
C VAL A 52 -9.73 -24.55 19.22
N PRO A 53 -9.27 -25.34 18.22
CA PRO A 53 -9.20 -24.87 16.84
C PRO A 53 -10.59 -24.51 16.28
N LEU A 54 -10.78 -23.23 15.95
CA LEU A 54 -12.07 -22.71 15.47
C LEU A 54 -12.63 -23.50 14.27
N VAL A 55 -11.75 -23.94 13.36
CA VAL A 55 -12.11 -24.76 12.19
C VAL A 55 -12.71 -26.11 12.60
N THR A 56 -12.28 -26.71 13.72
CA THR A 56 -12.83 -27.97 14.22
C THR A 56 -14.19 -27.74 14.88
N VAL A 57 -14.37 -26.64 15.62
CA VAL A 57 -15.66 -26.32 16.28
C VAL A 57 -16.71 -25.86 15.26
N MET A 58 -16.34 -25.03 14.29
CA MET A 58 -17.25 -24.62 13.20
C MET A 58 -17.58 -25.79 12.24
N LYS A 59 -16.75 -26.84 12.20
CA LYS A 59 -17.08 -28.10 11.50
C LYS A 59 -18.13 -28.92 12.24
N THR A 60 -18.17 -28.91 13.57
CA THR A 60 -19.18 -29.68 14.34
C THR A 60 -20.48 -28.91 14.55
N TRP A 61 -20.49 -27.58 14.36
CA TRP A 61 -21.67 -26.73 14.60
C TRP A 61 -22.48 -26.41 13.35
N VAL A 62 -21.84 -26.34 12.17
CA VAL A 62 -22.60 -26.37 10.91
C VAL A 62 -23.05 -27.81 10.72
N CYS A 63 -24.31 -28.06 11.08
CA CYS A 63 -24.95 -29.37 11.04
C CYS A 63 -24.70 -30.11 9.72
N ASP A 64 -24.40 -31.41 9.76
CA ASP A 64 -24.33 -32.31 8.59
C ASP A 64 -25.73 -32.57 7.95
N SER A 65 -26.69 -31.67 8.19
CA SER A 65 -27.97 -31.62 7.47
C SER A 65 -27.72 -31.21 6.03
N GLU A 66 -27.91 -32.13 5.10
CA GLU A 66 -27.66 -32.00 3.65
C GLU A 66 -28.60 -31.03 2.91
N GLN A 67 -28.95 -29.89 3.50
CA GLN A 67 -29.44 -28.77 2.70
C GLN A 67 -28.25 -28.15 1.93
N LYS A 68 -28.13 -28.57 0.67
CA LYS A 68 -27.19 -28.05 -0.34
C LYS A 68 -27.25 -26.52 -0.42
N VAL A 69 -26.43 -25.84 0.37
CA VAL A 69 -25.97 -24.49 0.07
C VAL A 69 -24.84 -24.61 -0.96
N GLU A 70 -25.20 -25.05 -2.17
CA GLU A 70 -24.31 -25.06 -3.34
C GLU A 70 -24.13 -23.63 -3.86
N ILE A 71 -23.34 -22.83 -3.14
CA ILE A 71 -22.73 -21.61 -3.69
C ILE A 71 -21.61 -22.08 -4.63
N PHE A 72 -22.01 -22.51 -5.82
CA PHE A 72 -21.11 -22.94 -6.88
C PHE A 72 -20.64 -21.71 -7.65
N ILE A 73 -19.52 -21.13 -7.23
CA ILE A 73 -18.84 -20.06 -7.98
C ILE A 73 -17.77 -20.73 -8.85
N PRO A 74 -17.99 -20.89 -10.17
CA PRO A 74 -17.12 -21.71 -11.03
C PRO A 74 -15.74 -21.09 -11.31
N PHE A 75 -15.49 -19.87 -10.82
CA PHE A 75 -14.36 -19.02 -11.20
C PHE A 75 -13.19 -18.96 -10.22
N LEU A 76 -13.32 -19.50 -9.00
CA LEU A 76 -12.29 -19.46 -7.94
C LEU A 76 -10.95 -20.10 -8.35
N GLY A 77 -10.11 -19.31 -9.03
CA GLY A 77 -8.76 -19.66 -9.49
C GLY A 77 -8.62 -20.00 -10.99
N LYS A 78 -9.68 -19.87 -11.83
CA LYS A 78 -9.59 -20.16 -13.27
C LYS A 78 -9.19 -18.95 -14.12
N TYR A 79 -9.79 -17.79 -13.88
CA TYR A 79 -9.36 -16.52 -14.47
C TYR A 79 -8.54 -15.76 -13.41
N ARG A 80 -7.34 -15.34 -13.81
CA ARG A 80 -6.47 -14.47 -12.99
C ARG A 80 -5.90 -13.40 -13.89
N PRO A 81 -6.13 -12.11 -13.61
CA PRO A 81 -5.51 -11.04 -14.36
C PRO A 81 -4.00 -11.04 -14.08
N LEU A 82 -3.18 -10.96 -15.12
CA LEU A 82 -1.73 -10.84 -14.95
C LEU A 82 -1.37 -9.36 -14.72
N THR A 83 -1.36 -8.98 -13.44
CA THR A 83 -1.07 -7.63 -12.95
C THR A 83 0.40 -7.23 -13.12
N GLY A 84 0.65 -5.91 -13.06
CA GLY A 84 1.99 -5.35 -13.04
C GLY A 84 2.64 -5.17 -14.40
N ARG A 85 1.91 -4.70 -15.42
CA ARG A 85 2.57 -4.09 -16.59
C ARG A 85 3.20 -2.75 -16.18
N CYS A 86 4.27 -2.34 -16.85
CA CYS A 86 4.83 -0.99 -16.68
C CYS A 86 3.91 0.07 -17.34
N CYS A 87 4.17 1.36 -17.15
CA CYS A 87 3.37 2.41 -17.76
C CYS A 87 3.71 2.58 -19.25
N GLN A 88 2.68 2.49 -20.10
CA GLN A 88 2.81 2.74 -21.54
C GLN A 88 3.29 4.17 -21.85
N THR A 89 2.85 5.17 -21.08
CA THR A 89 3.19 6.59 -21.29
C THR A 89 4.63 6.94 -20.86
N CYS A 90 5.17 6.26 -19.84
CA CYS A 90 6.53 6.53 -19.35
C CYS A 90 7.57 5.61 -20.00
N THR A 91 7.21 4.38 -20.34
CA THR A 91 8.12 3.34 -20.82
C THR A 91 7.51 2.50 -21.96
N PRO A 92 7.14 3.10 -23.11
CA PRO A 92 6.46 2.41 -24.22
C PRO A 92 7.28 1.25 -24.83
N ARG A 93 8.60 1.39 -25.00
CA ARG A 93 9.47 0.33 -25.54
C ARG A 93 9.57 -0.84 -24.56
N SER A 94 9.68 -0.54 -23.27
CA SER A 94 9.65 -1.57 -22.23
C SER A 94 8.28 -2.26 -22.12
N TRP A 95 7.19 -1.55 -22.42
CA TRP A 95 5.81 -2.07 -22.35
C TRP A 95 5.55 -3.18 -23.36
N ASP A 96 6.09 -3.06 -24.58
CA ASP A 96 6.09 -4.14 -25.59
C ASP A 96 7.10 -5.27 -25.27
N GLY A 97 8.06 -5.01 -24.38
CA GLY A 97 9.14 -5.93 -24.01
C GLY A 97 8.81 -6.84 -22.83
N PHE A 98 9.41 -8.05 -22.81
CA PHE A 98 9.37 -9.06 -21.72
C PHE A 98 7.99 -9.64 -21.35
N TYR A 99 6.87 -8.95 -21.59
CA TYR A 99 5.52 -9.43 -21.31
C TYR A 99 4.99 -10.31 -22.45
N HIS A 100 4.49 -11.50 -22.12
CA HIS A 100 3.83 -12.39 -23.07
C HIS A 100 2.54 -12.98 -22.48
N ALA A 101 1.48 -13.09 -23.30
CA ALA A 101 0.19 -13.62 -22.86
C ALA A 101 0.25 -15.05 -22.27
N GLN A 102 1.25 -15.85 -22.68
CA GLN A 102 1.46 -17.20 -22.13
C GLN A 102 1.91 -17.22 -20.67
N LEU A 103 2.46 -16.12 -20.13
CA LEU A 103 3.00 -16.07 -18.77
C LEU A 103 1.93 -16.32 -17.70
N SER A 104 0.67 -15.90 -17.92
CA SER A 104 -0.45 -16.13 -17.01
C SER A 104 -0.80 -17.61 -16.84
N SER A 105 -0.49 -18.45 -17.82
CA SER A 105 -0.78 -19.89 -17.78
C SER A 105 0.20 -20.70 -16.92
N LEU A 106 1.35 -20.12 -16.55
CA LEU A 106 2.43 -20.85 -15.87
C LEU A 106 2.17 -21.10 -14.37
N GLY A 107 1.14 -20.47 -13.79
CA GLY A 107 0.68 -20.72 -12.42
C GLY A 107 1.69 -20.35 -11.32
N PHE A 108 1.55 -20.97 -10.15
CA PHE A 108 2.30 -20.60 -8.95
C PHE A 108 3.37 -21.64 -8.55
N ARG A 109 4.43 -21.17 -7.89
CA ARG A 109 5.39 -22.01 -7.15
C ARG A 109 5.33 -21.65 -5.67
N ASN A 110 5.26 -22.67 -4.81
CA ASN A 110 5.40 -22.49 -3.36
C ASN A 110 6.89 -22.60 -3.00
N ALA A 111 7.56 -21.50 -2.69
CA ALA A 111 9.01 -21.46 -2.47
C ALA A 111 9.47 -22.17 -1.18
N THR A 112 8.58 -22.41 -0.22
CA THR A 112 8.89 -23.18 0.98
C THR A 112 8.74 -24.69 0.81
N GLN A 113 8.12 -25.13 -0.30
CA GLN A 113 7.89 -26.54 -0.59
C GLN A 113 8.99 -27.10 -1.49
N VAL A 114 10.14 -27.37 -0.88
CA VAL A 114 11.26 -28.07 -1.54
C VAL A 114 11.02 -29.57 -1.50
N THR A 115 11.01 -30.21 -2.66
CA THR A 115 10.76 -31.65 -2.84
C THR A 115 12.03 -32.41 -3.25
N GLU A 116 11.95 -33.72 -3.48
CA GLU A 116 13.07 -34.47 -4.09
C GLU A 116 13.35 -33.99 -5.52
N GLU A 117 12.34 -33.50 -6.25
CA GLU A 117 12.44 -33.07 -7.65
C GLU A 117 13.29 -31.82 -7.82
N ASP A 118 13.36 -30.97 -6.80
CA ASP A 118 14.23 -29.79 -6.75
C ASP A 118 15.72 -30.15 -6.47
N THR A 119 16.04 -31.43 -6.24
CA THR A 119 17.39 -31.90 -5.88
C THR A 119 17.93 -32.93 -6.88
N ARG A 120 19.26 -33.03 -7.00
CA ARG A 120 19.90 -34.02 -7.91
C ARG A 120 19.85 -35.46 -7.39
N TYR A 121 19.44 -35.65 -6.14
CA TYR A 121 19.48 -36.92 -5.42
C TYR A 121 18.06 -37.47 -5.23
N ARG A 122 17.91 -38.79 -5.05
CA ARG A 122 16.63 -39.44 -4.77
C ARG A 122 16.79 -40.45 -3.64
N GLY A 123 15.80 -40.56 -2.75
CA GLY A 123 15.75 -41.61 -1.72
C GLY A 123 15.27 -41.12 -0.35
N TRP A 124 14.97 -42.06 0.54
CA TRP A 124 14.38 -41.75 1.86
C TRP A 124 15.15 -40.72 2.71
N LEU A 125 16.49 -40.76 2.67
CA LEU A 125 17.32 -39.77 3.36
C LEU A 125 17.18 -38.36 2.73
N VAL A 126 17.09 -38.30 1.39
CA VAL A 126 16.87 -37.07 0.62
C VAL A 126 15.53 -36.47 0.98
N ARG A 127 14.44 -37.25 1.15
CA ARG A 127 13.15 -36.73 1.64
C ARG A 127 13.23 -35.98 2.97
N ARG A 128 14.15 -36.37 3.85
CA ARG A 128 14.36 -35.72 5.16
C ARG A 128 15.37 -34.57 5.12
N LEU A 129 16.26 -34.55 4.11
CA LEU A 129 17.33 -33.56 3.96
C LEU A 129 17.18 -32.68 2.71
N CYS A 130 16.07 -32.76 1.97
CA CYS A 130 15.86 -32.08 0.68
C CYS A 130 16.11 -30.57 0.79
N GLY A 131 15.55 -29.92 1.80
CA GLY A 131 15.78 -28.49 2.05
C GLY A 131 17.22 -28.13 2.43
N PHE A 132 18.04 -29.07 2.92
CA PHE A 132 19.48 -28.84 3.11
C PHE A 132 20.26 -29.03 1.81
N LEU A 133 19.99 -30.14 1.11
CA LEU A 133 20.65 -30.48 -0.15
C LEU A 133 20.36 -29.43 -1.24
N ALA A 134 19.11 -28.99 -1.38
CA ALA A 134 18.73 -27.94 -2.33
C ALA A 134 19.48 -26.63 -2.08
N VAL A 135 19.50 -26.13 -0.84
CA VAL A 135 20.21 -24.89 -0.47
C VAL A 135 21.72 -25.00 -0.70
N TRP A 136 22.28 -26.23 -0.61
CA TRP A 136 23.70 -26.48 -0.90
C TRP A 136 24.00 -26.61 -2.40
N ASP A 137 23.03 -27.08 -3.20
CA ASP A 137 23.09 -27.18 -4.66
C ASP A 137 22.79 -25.84 -5.38
N TRP A 138 22.20 -24.86 -4.71
CA TRP A 138 21.94 -23.53 -5.27
C TRP A 138 23.24 -22.83 -5.67
N LYS A 139 23.27 -22.40 -6.95
CA LYS A 139 24.40 -21.69 -7.55
C LYS A 139 24.41 -20.24 -7.04
N VAL A 140 25.54 -19.82 -6.48
CA VAL A 140 25.81 -18.41 -6.22
C VAL A 140 26.51 -17.87 -7.47
N PRO A 141 25.91 -16.97 -8.27
CA PRO A 141 26.65 -16.24 -9.31
C PRO A 141 27.77 -15.41 -8.66
N ALA A 142 28.83 -15.15 -9.42
CA ALA A 142 30.17 -14.86 -8.89
C ALA A 142 30.23 -13.72 -7.85
N ASP A 143 31.16 -13.88 -6.90
CA ASP A 143 31.37 -12.99 -5.74
C ASP A 143 31.47 -11.51 -6.09
N THR A 144 31.19 -10.66 -5.08
CA THR A 144 31.71 -9.28 -5.04
C THR A 144 33.18 -9.28 -5.45
N PRO A 145 33.56 -8.56 -6.52
CA PRO A 145 34.91 -8.68 -7.03
C PRO A 145 35.86 -8.10 -5.97
N ARG A 146 36.83 -8.92 -5.51
CA ARG A 146 37.54 -8.72 -4.22
C ARG A 146 38.21 -7.35 -4.08
N ASP A 147 38.58 -6.76 -5.20
CA ASP A 147 39.19 -5.43 -5.36
C ASP A 147 38.15 -4.28 -5.33
N LEU A 148 36.91 -4.51 -4.90
CA LEU A 148 35.88 -3.48 -4.70
C LEU A 148 36.42 -2.26 -3.90
N PRO A 149 37.16 -2.42 -2.79
CA PRO A 149 37.72 -1.28 -2.07
C PRO A 149 38.74 -0.50 -2.90
N GLU A 150 39.57 -1.20 -3.70
CA GLU A 150 40.52 -0.55 -4.60
C GLU A 150 39.83 0.22 -5.72
N ARG A 151 38.76 -0.34 -6.32
CA ARG A 151 37.98 0.32 -7.38
C ARG A 151 37.29 1.59 -6.86
N VAL A 152 36.68 1.53 -5.68
CA VAL A 152 36.08 2.72 -5.02
C VAL A 152 37.15 3.79 -4.75
N CYS A 153 38.32 3.42 -4.20
CA CYS A 153 39.44 4.34 -3.98
C CYS A 153 40.06 4.90 -5.27
N ARG A 154 39.96 4.20 -6.40
CA ARG A 154 40.43 4.66 -7.73
C ARG A 154 39.42 5.54 -8.47
N SER A 155 38.16 5.58 -8.05
CA SER A 155 37.12 6.42 -8.65
C SER A 155 37.55 7.89 -8.73
N ARG A 156 37.04 8.63 -9.73
CA ARG A 156 37.34 10.07 -9.86
C ARG A 156 36.64 10.85 -8.74
N ARG A 157 35.35 10.59 -8.50
CA ARG A 157 34.52 11.23 -7.47
C ARG A 157 35.20 11.24 -6.08
N VAL A 158 35.66 10.09 -5.59
CA VAL A 158 36.32 9.99 -4.27
C VAL A 158 37.68 10.71 -4.26
N ARG A 159 38.48 10.57 -5.33
CA ARG A 159 39.78 11.26 -5.42
C ARG A 159 39.65 12.78 -5.48
N ASP A 160 38.64 13.30 -6.17
CA ASP A 160 38.42 14.74 -6.30
C ASP A 160 37.95 15.35 -4.96
N VAL A 161 37.08 14.67 -4.21
CA VAL A 161 36.68 15.08 -2.86
C VAL A 161 37.84 14.98 -1.87
N ALA A 162 38.58 13.85 -1.87
CA ALA A 162 39.76 13.68 -1.03
C ALA A 162 40.85 14.73 -1.33
N ALA A 163 41.04 15.10 -2.61
CA ALA A 163 41.96 16.16 -3.00
C ALA A 163 41.51 17.57 -2.56
N ARG A 164 40.20 17.82 -2.45
CA ARG A 164 39.66 19.07 -1.88
C ARG A 164 39.89 19.13 -0.37
N GLN A 165 39.56 18.06 0.38
CA GLN A 165 39.84 17.97 1.82
C GLN A 165 41.34 18.09 2.12
N ALA A 166 42.21 17.43 1.35
CA ALA A 166 43.67 17.51 1.50
C ALA A 166 44.28 18.87 1.11
N ARG A 167 43.52 19.77 0.46
CA ARG A 167 43.93 21.17 0.22
C ARG A 167 43.48 22.09 1.36
N GLY A 168 42.37 21.78 2.03
CA GLY A 168 41.91 22.52 3.22
C GLY A 168 42.69 22.18 4.49
N SER A 169 43.11 20.93 4.64
CA SER A 169 43.96 20.47 5.75
C SER A 169 45.44 20.61 5.37
N GLY A 170 46.12 21.62 5.94
CA GLY A 170 47.44 22.06 5.48
C GLY A 170 48.54 20.99 5.48
N GLY A 171 48.96 20.59 4.28
CA GLY A 171 50.35 20.19 3.97
C GLY A 171 50.90 18.85 4.47
N ASN A 172 50.32 18.22 5.50
CA ASN A 172 50.91 17.01 6.09
C ASN A 172 50.82 15.79 5.16
N SER A 173 51.94 15.08 4.97
CA SER A 173 52.04 13.85 4.16
C SER A 173 51.15 12.71 4.68
N GLU A 174 50.91 12.65 5.99
CA GLU A 174 50.02 11.68 6.64
C GLU A 174 48.56 11.79 6.16
N SER A 175 48.11 12.99 5.77
CA SER A 175 46.76 13.22 5.23
C SER A 175 46.48 12.40 3.96
N ARG A 176 47.51 12.10 3.15
CA ARG A 176 47.38 11.34 1.90
C ARG A 176 47.13 9.84 2.10
N GLN A 177 47.38 9.31 3.29
CA GLN A 177 47.09 7.91 3.61
C GLN A 177 45.79 7.79 4.42
N GLY A 178 45.57 8.70 5.39
CA GLY A 178 44.39 8.68 6.27
C GLY A 178 43.04 8.78 5.55
N TRP A 179 42.94 9.46 4.39
CA TRP A 179 41.67 9.48 3.63
C TRP A 179 41.31 8.09 3.05
N LYS A 180 42.29 7.25 2.71
CA LYS A 180 42.01 5.88 2.24
C LYS A 180 41.47 5.03 3.38
N GLU A 181 42.04 5.16 4.56
CA GLU A 181 41.58 4.46 5.76
C GLU A 181 40.15 4.88 6.11
N LYS A 182 39.83 6.18 6.07
CA LYS A 182 38.45 6.68 6.18
C LYS A 182 37.51 6.11 5.11
N VAL A 183 37.92 6.04 3.84
CA VAL A 183 37.12 5.43 2.77
C VAL A 183 36.88 3.93 3.02
N LEU A 184 37.89 3.22 3.53
CA LEU A 184 37.76 1.80 3.91
C LEU A 184 36.84 1.61 5.13
N GLU A 185 36.89 2.50 6.11
CA GLU A 185 36.00 2.51 7.27
C GLU A 185 34.54 2.75 6.86
N ILE A 186 34.29 3.79 6.05
CA ILE A 186 32.96 4.08 5.48
C ILE A 186 32.45 2.87 4.68
N LEU A 187 33.29 2.30 3.80
CA LEU A 187 32.91 1.14 2.98
C LEU A 187 32.63 -0.11 3.82
N ALA A 188 33.40 -0.35 4.88
CA ALA A 188 33.15 -1.43 5.83
C ALA A 188 31.86 -1.20 6.65
N GLY A 189 31.50 0.05 6.90
CA GLY A 189 30.19 0.44 7.44
C GLY A 189 29.04 0.09 6.49
N ILE A 190 29.19 0.42 5.21
CA ILE A 190 28.20 0.16 4.14
C ILE A 190 27.99 -1.36 3.93
N GLN A 191 29.07 -2.14 3.74
CA GLN A 191 29.01 -3.54 3.33
C GLN A 191 30.15 -4.40 3.89
N ALA A 192 29.86 -5.69 4.12
CA ALA A 192 30.86 -6.74 4.34
C ALA A 192 30.94 -7.70 3.13
N PRO A 193 32.07 -8.37 2.90
CA PRO A 193 32.15 -9.43 1.90
C PRO A 193 31.14 -10.55 2.20
N LEU A 194 30.51 -11.09 1.15
CA LEU A 194 29.57 -12.20 1.27
C LEU A 194 30.27 -13.44 1.84
N SER A 195 29.65 -14.08 2.82
CA SER A 195 30.15 -15.35 3.37
C SER A 195 29.23 -16.48 2.96
N LEU A 196 29.57 -17.17 1.86
CA LEU A 196 28.81 -18.31 1.32
C LEU A 196 28.38 -19.37 2.37
N PRO A 197 29.22 -19.80 3.34
CA PRO A 197 28.76 -20.76 4.35
C PRO A 197 27.68 -20.17 5.28
N VAL A 198 27.76 -18.88 5.62
CA VAL A 198 26.74 -18.19 6.43
C VAL A 198 25.46 -18.02 5.62
N LEU A 199 25.57 -17.61 4.35
CA LEU A 199 24.43 -17.51 3.43
C LEU A 199 23.68 -18.84 3.29
N ARG A 200 24.40 -19.96 3.08
CA ARG A 200 23.79 -21.30 2.98
C ARG A 200 23.15 -21.73 4.29
N LEU A 201 23.80 -21.51 5.44
CA LEU A 201 23.23 -21.80 6.75
C LEU A 201 21.97 -20.98 7.01
N CYS A 202 22.01 -19.67 6.79
CA CYS A 202 20.88 -18.77 6.97
C CYS A 202 19.75 -19.06 5.99
N GLY A 203 20.04 -19.37 4.72
CA GLY A 203 19.03 -19.78 3.74
C GLY A 203 18.29 -21.06 4.15
N TRP A 204 19.00 -22.04 4.71
CA TRP A 204 18.39 -23.26 5.26
C TRP A 204 17.59 -23.01 6.54
N VAL A 205 18.09 -22.19 7.47
CA VAL A 205 17.33 -21.77 8.66
C VAL A 205 16.06 -21.02 8.25
N LEU A 206 16.15 -20.14 7.24
CA LEU A 206 15.05 -19.33 6.76
C LEU A 206 14.01 -20.16 6.00
N LEU A 207 14.41 -21.14 5.19
CA LEU A 207 13.50 -22.15 4.62
C LEU A 207 12.70 -22.87 5.73
N ARG A 208 13.39 -23.29 6.80
CA ARG A 208 12.75 -23.93 7.96
C ARG A 208 11.87 -22.99 8.77
N LEU A 209 12.19 -21.70 8.83
CA LEU A 209 11.39 -20.68 9.51
C LEU A 209 10.13 -20.38 8.70
N LEU A 210 10.27 -20.04 7.42
CA LEU A 210 9.15 -19.68 6.53
C LEU A 210 8.15 -20.84 6.35
N SER A 211 8.62 -22.09 6.21
CA SER A 211 7.76 -23.29 6.15
C SER A 211 7.02 -23.62 7.46
N ARG A 212 7.35 -22.94 8.56
CA ARG A 212 6.66 -23.07 9.86
C ARG A 212 5.77 -21.88 10.18
N LEU A 213 6.16 -20.68 9.75
CA LEU A 213 5.38 -19.44 9.91
C LEU A 213 4.19 -19.38 8.96
N PHE A 214 4.42 -19.67 7.68
CA PHE A 214 3.43 -19.57 6.60
C PHE A 214 2.95 -20.94 6.13
N LEU A 215 1.69 -21.01 5.72
CA LEU A 215 1.10 -22.18 5.07
C LEU A 215 1.66 -22.37 3.65
N SER A 216 1.88 -21.27 2.93
CA SER A 216 2.56 -21.24 1.64
C SER A 216 3.22 -19.88 1.42
N VAL A 217 4.32 -19.86 0.66
CA VAL A 217 4.97 -18.66 0.14
C VAL A 217 4.90 -18.73 -1.39
N GLN A 218 3.93 -18.04 -1.97
CA GLN A 218 3.57 -18.16 -3.38
C GLN A 218 4.32 -17.12 -4.23
N LEU A 219 4.81 -17.56 -5.39
CA LEU A 219 5.27 -16.68 -6.47
C LEU A 219 4.64 -17.10 -7.78
N HIS A 220 4.30 -16.13 -8.61
CA HIS A 220 3.80 -16.38 -9.95
C HIS A 220 4.95 -16.77 -10.88
N ARG A 221 4.92 -17.98 -11.44
CA ARG A 221 6.03 -18.52 -12.26
C ARG A 221 6.28 -17.69 -13.51
N GLY A 222 5.24 -17.17 -14.15
CA GLY A 222 5.38 -16.31 -15.33
C GLY A 222 6.01 -14.95 -15.04
N GLN A 223 5.80 -14.40 -13.84
CA GLN A 223 6.45 -13.15 -13.44
C GLN A 223 7.93 -13.40 -13.11
N LEU A 224 8.24 -14.52 -12.45
CA LEU A 224 9.63 -14.94 -12.22
C LEU A 224 10.39 -15.20 -13.53
N GLU A 225 9.78 -15.88 -14.50
CA GLU A 225 10.35 -16.15 -15.83
C GLU A 225 10.66 -14.85 -16.59
N MET A 226 9.76 -13.87 -16.54
CA MET A 226 9.96 -12.53 -17.08
C MET A 226 11.19 -11.82 -16.47
N VAL A 227 11.34 -11.89 -15.13
CA VAL A 227 12.51 -11.33 -14.42
C VAL A 227 13.79 -12.12 -14.74
N LEU A 228 13.73 -13.44 -14.86
CA LEU A 228 14.88 -14.27 -15.24
C LEU A 228 15.37 -13.94 -16.66
N ARG A 229 14.46 -13.69 -17.61
CA ARG A 229 14.81 -13.21 -18.96
C ARG A 229 15.49 -11.84 -18.91
N ALA A 230 14.94 -10.91 -18.12
CA ALA A 230 15.59 -9.62 -17.87
C ALA A 230 16.96 -9.77 -17.20
N ALA A 231 17.18 -10.77 -16.33
CA ALA A 231 18.50 -11.06 -15.75
C ALA A 231 19.52 -11.60 -16.77
N THR A 232 19.07 -12.12 -17.92
CA THR A 232 19.95 -12.62 -18.99
C THR A 232 20.35 -11.56 -20.02
N THR A 233 19.81 -10.34 -19.98
CA THR A 233 20.19 -9.30 -20.94
C THR A 233 21.65 -8.89 -20.77
N PRO A 234 22.46 -8.83 -21.84
CA PRO A 234 23.84 -8.39 -21.75
C PRO A 234 23.92 -6.91 -21.34
N ASP A 235 24.91 -6.61 -20.50
CA ASP A 235 25.34 -5.27 -20.07
C ASP A 235 24.31 -4.37 -19.34
N VAL A 236 23.15 -4.92 -18.95
CA VAL A 236 22.13 -4.21 -18.17
C VAL A 236 21.89 -4.92 -16.83
N PRO A 237 22.17 -4.27 -15.67
CA PRO A 237 21.88 -4.80 -14.34
C PRO A 237 20.43 -4.60 -13.90
N LEU A 238 20.00 -5.37 -12.90
CA LEU A 238 18.66 -5.32 -12.31
C LEU A 238 18.64 -4.55 -10.98
N VAL A 239 17.67 -3.64 -10.84
CA VAL A 239 17.33 -2.98 -9.57
C VAL A 239 15.88 -3.27 -9.22
N PHE A 240 15.66 -3.90 -8.08
CA PHE A 240 14.36 -4.26 -7.55
C PHE A 240 13.87 -3.17 -6.60
N LEU A 241 12.65 -2.68 -6.82
CA LEU A 241 12.03 -1.64 -5.99
C LEU A 241 10.79 -2.25 -5.31
N SER A 242 10.83 -2.41 -4.00
CA SER A 242 9.80 -3.16 -3.26
C SER A 242 8.98 -2.28 -2.33
N THR A 243 7.70 -2.62 -2.17
CA THR A 243 6.92 -2.25 -0.98
C THR A 243 7.53 -2.87 0.29
N HIS A 244 7.25 -2.30 1.46
CA HIS A 244 7.81 -2.76 2.74
C HIS A 244 6.70 -2.86 3.80
N LYS A 245 6.16 -4.07 3.97
CA LYS A 245 5.07 -4.41 4.89
C LYS A 245 5.57 -5.03 6.19
N SER A 246 6.76 -5.62 6.19
CA SER A 246 7.39 -6.24 7.37
C SER A 246 8.92 -6.21 7.27
N GLN A 247 9.59 -6.14 8.42
CA GLN A 247 11.03 -6.34 8.54
C GLN A 247 11.49 -7.73 8.05
N LEU A 248 10.56 -8.68 7.90
CA LEU A 248 10.84 -9.98 7.28
C LEU A 248 11.05 -9.87 5.76
N ASP A 249 10.57 -8.82 5.10
CA ASP A 249 10.54 -8.69 3.63
C ASP A 249 11.94 -8.76 3.01
N GLY A 250 12.93 -8.09 3.63
CA GLY A 250 14.33 -8.15 3.19
C GLY A 250 14.92 -9.56 3.24
N LEU A 251 14.57 -10.33 4.27
CA LEU A 251 14.98 -11.73 4.39
C LEU A 251 14.19 -12.62 3.40
N LEU A 252 12.88 -12.40 3.27
CA LEU A 252 12.01 -13.13 2.35
C LEU A 252 12.49 -12.96 0.90
N LEU A 253 12.66 -11.72 0.42
CA LEU A 253 13.15 -11.46 -0.93
C LEU A 253 14.57 -12.00 -1.15
N SER A 254 15.47 -11.89 -0.16
CA SER A 254 16.79 -12.52 -0.23
C SER A 254 16.72 -14.04 -0.43
N PHE A 255 15.84 -14.71 0.32
CA PHE A 255 15.58 -16.14 0.18
C PHE A 255 14.99 -16.48 -1.20
N LEU A 256 14.05 -15.67 -1.70
CA LEU A 256 13.40 -15.89 -2.98
C LEU A 256 14.35 -15.71 -4.16
N PHE A 257 15.25 -14.72 -4.11
CA PHE A 257 16.23 -14.50 -5.17
C PHE A 257 17.29 -15.61 -5.17
N PHE A 258 17.76 -16.00 -3.99
CA PHE A 258 18.75 -17.08 -3.84
C PHE A 258 18.18 -18.45 -4.26
N SER A 259 16.92 -18.76 -3.90
CA SER A 259 16.26 -20.03 -4.24
C SER A 259 15.86 -20.17 -5.71
N ASN A 260 15.67 -19.06 -6.43
CA ASN A 260 15.30 -19.06 -7.86
C ASN A 260 16.48 -18.72 -8.79
N GLY A 261 17.70 -18.56 -8.26
CA GLY A 261 18.90 -18.36 -9.07
C GLY A 261 19.11 -16.94 -9.61
N LEU A 262 18.36 -15.95 -9.12
CA LEU A 262 18.58 -14.52 -9.42
C LEU A 262 19.85 -13.95 -8.75
N GLY A 263 20.46 -14.71 -7.83
CA GLY A 263 21.64 -14.32 -7.07
C GLY A 263 21.32 -13.85 -5.66
N VAL A 264 22.29 -13.18 -5.03
CA VAL A 264 22.16 -12.66 -3.66
C VAL A 264 21.92 -11.16 -3.74
N PRO A 265 20.73 -10.65 -3.37
CA PRO A 265 20.46 -9.22 -3.47
C PRO A 265 21.29 -8.42 -2.46
N ARG A 266 21.70 -7.24 -2.91
CA ARG A 266 22.17 -6.16 -2.05
C ARG A 266 20.96 -5.43 -1.50
N VAL A 267 20.56 -5.75 -0.28
CA VAL A 267 19.33 -5.23 0.33
C VAL A 267 19.63 -3.96 1.07
N THR A 268 19.08 -2.83 0.65
CA THR A 268 19.21 -1.57 1.39
C THR A 268 18.46 -1.67 2.72
N VAL A 269 19.17 -1.52 3.82
CA VAL A 269 18.60 -1.42 5.16
C VAL A 269 18.45 0.05 5.49
N GLY A 270 17.24 0.49 5.83
CA GLY A 270 16.98 1.87 6.27
C GLY A 270 17.52 2.15 7.67
N SER A 271 16.99 3.20 8.32
CA SER A 271 17.36 3.72 9.66
C SER A 271 17.03 2.78 10.84
N LEU A 272 17.23 1.48 10.64
CA LEU A 272 17.01 0.42 11.62
C LEU A 272 18.12 0.41 12.66
N ASN A 273 17.73 0.76 13.89
CA ASN A 273 18.53 0.61 15.10
C ASN A 273 18.83 -0.88 15.37
N CYS A 274 19.85 -1.42 14.71
CA CYS A 274 20.30 -2.80 14.85
C CYS A 274 21.46 -2.91 15.86
N SER A 275 21.49 -3.99 16.64
CA SER A 275 22.68 -4.33 17.45
C SER A 275 23.89 -4.61 16.53
N PRO A 276 25.14 -4.37 16.98
CA PRO A 276 26.32 -4.51 16.12
C PRO A 276 26.47 -5.94 15.56
N CYS A 277 26.11 -6.96 16.33
CA CYS A 277 26.12 -8.36 15.88
C CYS A 277 25.06 -8.64 14.81
N LEU A 278 23.85 -8.06 14.92
CA LEU A 278 22.82 -8.17 13.89
C LEU A 278 23.25 -7.43 12.61
N ARG A 279 23.79 -6.21 12.75
CA ARG A 279 24.33 -5.41 11.63
C ARG A 279 25.51 -6.10 10.95
N ALA A 280 26.37 -6.81 11.67
CA ALA A 280 27.42 -7.64 11.08
C ALA A 280 26.86 -8.84 10.32
N LEU A 281 25.89 -9.58 10.89
CA LEU A 281 25.25 -10.72 10.22
C LEU A 281 24.53 -10.27 8.94
N LEU A 282 23.74 -9.20 9.00
CA LEU A 282 23.02 -8.68 7.84
C LEU A 282 23.98 -8.26 6.72
N ARG A 283 25.08 -7.55 7.03
CA ARG A 283 26.12 -7.21 6.04
C ARG A 283 26.71 -8.45 5.36
N CYS A 284 27.03 -9.49 6.13
CA CYS A 284 27.53 -10.77 5.61
C CYS A 284 26.53 -11.53 4.70
N LEU A 285 25.23 -11.24 4.85
CA LEU A 285 24.14 -11.82 4.05
C LEU A 285 23.75 -10.99 2.82
N GLY A 286 24.36 -9.81 2.62
CA GLY A 286 24.06 -8.92 1.50
C GLY A 286 23.40 -7.59 1.89
N GLY A 287 23.04 -7.39 3.16
CA GLY A 287 22.51 -6.12 3.66
C GLY A 287 23.50 -4.97 3.49
N VAL A 288 22.99 -3.83 3.04
CA VAL A 288 23.75 -2.61 2.78
C VAL A 288 23.19 -1.49 3.64
N PHE A 289 24.04 -0.79 4.36
CA PHE A 289 23.64 0.29 5.28
C PHE A 289 24.06 1.66 4.71
N LEU A 290 23.29 2.70 5.01
CA LEU A 290 23.72 4.08 4.74
C LEU A 290 24.90 4.45 5.66
N PRO A 291 25.82 5.32 5.21
CA PRO A 291 26.86 5.87 6.08
C PRO A 291 26.25 6.64 7.25
N ALA A 292 26.70 6.36 8.49
CA ALA A 292 26.18 6.99 9.70
C ALA A 292 26.30 8.53 9.70
N GLU A 293 27.30 9.07 8.99
CA GLU A 293 27.48 10.51 8.78
C GLU A 293 26.38 11.13 7.92
N MET A 294 25.77 10.38 6.98
CA MET A 294 24.62 10.86 6.20
C MET A 294 23.32 10.80 7.02
N GLU A 295 23.15 9.81 7.91
CA GLU A 295 22.01 9.75 8.84
C GLU A 295 22.00 10.89 9.89
N GLN A 296 23.12 11.63 10.04
CA GLN A 296 23.31 12.67 11.07
C GLN A 296 23.59 14.07 10.49
N ALA A 297 23.69 14.22 9.16
CA ALA A 297 24.16 15.44 8.51
C ALA A 297 23.09 16.54 8.37
N SER A 298 22.62 17.09 9.49
CA SER A 298 22.12 18.47 9.53
C SER A 298 23.19 19.48 9.99
N SER A 299 24.43 19.02 10.23
CA SER A 299 25.56 19.87 10.62
C SER A 299 26.89 19.39 10.05
N GLY A 300 27.66 20.31 9.45
CA GLY A 300 29.10 20.13 9.24
C GLY A 300 29.56 19.98 7.79
N GLN A 301 30.73 20.57 7.53
CA GLN A 301 31.33 20.81 6.21
C GLN A 301 31.97 19.55 5.55
N ASP A 302 31.83 18.37 6.16
CA ASP A 302 32.58 17.13 5.82
C ASP A 302 31.75 16.05 5.08
N GLY A 303 30.42 16.20 4.99
CA GLY A 303 29.51 15.17 4.44
C GLY A 303 29.69 14.79 2.95
N GLY A 304 30.60 15.46 2.22
CA GLY A 304 30.88 15.16 0.82
C GLY A 304 31.61 13.84 0.58
N LEU A 305 32.46 13.37 1.51
CA LEU A 305 33.22 12.13 1.33
C LEU A 305 32.34 10.87 1.41
N PRO A 306 31.46 10.69 2.43
CA PRO A 306 30.53 9.56 2.49
C PRO A 306 29.62 9.48 1.26
N ALA A 307 29.09 10.62 0.79
CA ALA A 307 28.24 10.68 -0.40
C ALA A 307 28.99 10.24 -1.66
N ALA A 308 30.26 10.63 -1.82
CA ALA A 308 31.09 10.21 -2.95
C ALA A 308 31.46 8.72 -2.90
N VAL A 309 31.71 8.17 -1.70
CA VAL A 309 31.95 6.74 -1.49
C VAL A 309 30.69 5.93 -1.80
N LEU A 310 29.53 6.34 -1.29
CA LEU A 310 28.23 5.71 -1.56
C LEU A 310 27.90 5.69 -3.06
N ALA A 311 28.05 6.83 -3.75
CA ALA A 311 27.82 6.91 -5.19
C ALA A 311 28.75 5.98 -5.97
N SER A 312 30.04 5.97 -5.65
CA SER A 312 31.03 5.11 -6.33
C SER A 312 30.84 3.62 -6.02
N TYR A 313 30.32 3.29 -4.84
CA TYR A 313 29.94 1.94 -4.46
C TYR A 313 28.72 1.45 -5.24
N VAL A 314 27.64 2.23 -5.34
CA VAL A 314 26.44 1.86 -6.13
C VAL A 314 26.80 1.70 -7.62
N GLU A 315 27.62 2.60 -8.16
CA GLU A 315 28.14 2.53 -9.53
C GLU A 315 28.86 1.19 -9.81
N GLU A 316 29.63 0.68 -8.85
CA GLU A 316 30.37 -0.59 -8.96
C GLU A 316 29.48 -1.83 -8.71
N VAL A 317 28.47 -1.74 -7.85
CA VAL A 317 27.43 -2.78 -7.68
C VAL A 317 26.65 -2.99 -8.98
N LEU A 318 26.29 -1.89 -9.66
CA LEU A 318 25.61 -1.94 -10.96
C LEU A 318 26.53 -2.50 -12.06
N ARG A 319 27.80 -2.08 -12.15
CA ARG A 319 28.77 -2.66 -13.09
C ARG A 319 29.01 -4.15 -12.90
N SER A 320 29.10 -4.60 -11.64
CA SER A 320 29.25 -6.02 -11.30
C SER A 320 27.96 -6.83 -11.45
N ARG A 321 26.88 -6.20 -11.96
CA ARG A 321 25.55 -6.76 -12.19
C ARG A 321 24.95 -7.49 -10.98
N GLN A 322 25.26 -7.00 -9.77
CA GLN A 322 24.67 -7.56 -8.56
C GLN A 322 23.26 -6.99 -8.37
N PRO A 323 22.24 -7.83 -8.14
CA PRO A 323 20.86 -7.35 -7.97
C PRO A 323 20.78 -6.45 -6.73
N LEU A 324 20.35 -5.20 -6.91
CA LEU A 324 20.15 -4.24 -5.83
C LEU A 324 18.66 -4.23 -5.45
N LEU A 325 18.32 -4.34 -4.17
CA LEU A 325 16.95 -4.28 -3.67
C LEU A 325 16.78 -3.05 -2.80
N ILE A 326 15.93 -2.12 -3.23
CA ILE A 326 15.59 -0.88 -2.53
C ILE A 326 14.14 -0.96 -2.03
N PHE A 327 13.91 -0.62 -0.77
CA PHE A 327 12.56 -0.48 -0.22
C PHE A 327 12.05 0.95 -0.44
N LEU A 328 10.88 1.08 -1.08
CA LEU A 328 10.26 2.36 -1.40
C LEU A 328 9.50 2.97 -0.22
N GLU A 329 8.95 2.13 0.65
CA GLU A 329 8.14 2.52 1.82
C GLU A 329 8.92 2.30 3.12
N GLU A 330 8.57 3.07 4.14
CA GLU A 330 8.83 2.67 5.53
C GLU A 330 7.63 1.88 6.08
N PRO A 331 7.84 0.85 6.93
CA PRO A 331 6.75 0.01 7.41
C PRO A 331 5.85 0.74 8.42
N CYS A 332 6.34 1.86 8.99
CA CYS A 332 5.57 2.81 9.77
C CYS A 332 4.84 3.87 8.92
N ALA A 333 5.06 3.94 7.60
CA ALA A 333 4.44 4.89 6.68
C ALA A 333 4.18 4.24 5.29
N PRO A 334 3.36 3.16 5.22
CA PRO A 334 2.98 2.55 3.95
C PRO A 334 2.33 3.58 3.00
N ARG A 335 2.60 3.43 1.70
CA ARG A 335 2.17 4.29 0.58
C ARG A 335 2.78 5.69 0.53
N CYS A 336 3.75 5.97 1.40
CA CYS A 336 4.60 7.15 1.32
C CYS A 336 6.01 6.73 0.90
N LEU A 337 6.55 7.41 -0.12
CA LEU A 337 7.94 7.24 -0.55
C LEU A 337 8.90 7.65 0.59
N SER A 338 9.75 6.76 1.07
CA SER A 338 10.73 7.03 2.13
C SER A 338 11.81 8.01 1.66
N ALA A 339 12.34 8.84 2.57
CA ALA A 339 13.51 9.67 2.29
C ALA A 339 14.74 8.79 1.99
N THR A 340 14.94 7.72 2.77
CA THR A 340 15.99 6.71 2.54
C THR A 340 15.88 6.08 1.15
N ALA A 341 14.67 5.86 0.63
CA ALA A 341 14.49 5.36 -0.74
C ALA A 341 15.02 6.35 -1.79
N GLN A 342 14.79 7.66 -1.60
CA GLN A 342 15.31 8.70 -2.50
C GLN A 342 16.84 8.79 -2.43
N GLU A 343 17.43 8.65 -1.25
CA GLU A 343 18.89 8.64 -1.05
C GLU A 343 19.58 7.47 -1.76
N TRP A 344 18.95 6.29 -1.83
CA TRP A 344 19.46 5.15 -2.59
C TRP A 344 19.19 5.25 -4.10
N LEU A 345 18.06 5.80 -4.52
CA LEU A 345 17.71 5.99 -5.93
C LEU A 345 18.56 7.07 -6.61
N ALA A 346 18.98 8.13 -5.91
CA ALA A 346 19.76 9.22 -6.51
C ALA A 346 21.14 8.75 -7.06
N PRO A 347 21.96 7.95 -6.35
CA PRO A 347 23.13 7.29 -6.92
C PRO A 347 22.85 6.42 -8.16
N VAL A 348 21.77 5.64 -8.17
CA VAL A 348 21.40 4.77 -9.30
C VAL A 348 21.09 5.61 -10.54
N LEU A 349 20.28 6.66 -10.39
CA LEU A 349 19.94 7.59 -11.47
C LEU A 349 21.19 8.30 -12.02
N ARG A 350 22.07 8.79 -11.14
CA ARG A 350 23.35 9.41 -11.56
C ARG A 350 24.23 8.43 -12.32
N ALA A 351 24.33 7.17 -11.90
CA ALA A 351 25.15 6.17 -12.58
C ALA A 351 24.73 5.94 -14.05
N VAL A 352 23.42 5.93 -14.33
CA VAL A 352 22.92 5.85 -15.73
C VAL A 352 23.13 7.17 -16.47
N ARG A 353 22.80 8.32 -15.86
CA ARG A 353 22.94 9.64 -16.50
C ARG A 353 24.39 9.99 -16.85
N ASP A 354 25.34 9.62 -15.97
CA ASP A 354 26.78 9.84 -16.16
C ASP A 354 27.41 8.83 -17.16
N GLY A 355 26.62 7.92 -17.73
CA GLY A 355 27.09 6.88 -18.66
C GLY A 355 28.01 5.84 -18.02
N ALA A 356 27.98 5.69 -16.70
CA ALA A 356 28.82 4.73 -15.96
C ALA A 356 28.38 3.28 -16.16
N VAL A 357 27.10 3.10 -16.51
CA VAL A 357 26.37 1.88 -16.90
C VAL A 357 25.43 2.30 -18.03
N PRO A 358 25.25 1.52 -19.12
CA PRO A 358 24.48 1.97 -20.29
C PRO A 358 22.99 2.19 -20.00
N ASP A 359 22.37 1.29 -19.24
CA ASP A 359 20.98 1.37 -18.76
C ASP A 359 20.82 0.49 -17.51
N VAL A 360 19.68 0.57 -16.82
CA VAL A 360 19.31 -0.27 -15.66
C VAL A 360 17.87 -0.75 -15.85
N LEU A 361 17.62 -2.04 -15.69
CA LEU A 361 16.26 -2.58 -15.66
C LEU A 361 15.69 -2.50 -14.24
N VAL A 362 14.62 -1.74 -14.08
CA VAL A 362 13.90 -1.54 -12.82
C VAL A 362 12.75 -2.53 -12.72
N VAL A 363 12.65 -3.25 -11.60
CA VAL A 363 11.60 -4.27 -11.36
C VAL A 363 10.81 -3.91 -10.10
N PRO A 364 9.58 -3.39 -10.22
CA PRO A 364 8.68 -3.19 -9.07
C PRO A 364 8.25 -4.52 -8.44
N VAL A 365 8.15 -4.56 -7.10
CA VAL A 365 7.86 -5.78 -6.33
C VAL A 365 6.74 -5.57 -5.30
N GLY A 366 5.65 -6.31 -5.50
CA GLY A 366 4.51 -6.37 -4.58
C GLY A 366 4.67 -7.50 -3.56
N ILE A 367 4.42 -7.20 -2.29
CA ILE A 367 4.37 -8.21 -1.22
C ILE A 367 3.01 -8.16 -0.53
N ALA A 368 2.40 -9.33 -0.37
CA ALA A 368 1.10 -9.53 0.26
C ALA A 368 1.18 -10.61 1.36
N TYR A 369 0.60 -10.31 2.53
CA TYR A 369 0.51 -11.24 3.66
C TYR A 369 -0.95 -11.34 4.14
N ASP A 370 -1.39 -12.56 4.49
CA ASP A 370 -2.63 -12.73 5.24
C ASP A 370 -2.50 -12.10 6.64
N LEU A 371 -1.42 -12.41 7.37
CA LEU A 371 -1.00 -11.70 8.59
C LEU A 371 0.48 -11.32 8.50
N ALA A 372 0.77 -10.02 8.60
CA ALA A 372 2.15 -9.54 8.63
C ALA A 372 2.84 -9.94 9.97
N PRO A 373 4.09 -10.43 9.94
CA PRO A 373 4.81 -10.80 11.17
C PRO A 373 4.90 -9.68 12.21
N ASP A 374 4.98 -8.42 11.76
CA ASP A 374 5.18 -7.26 12.62
C ASP A 374 3.91 -6.61 13.16
N SER A 375 2.71 -6.85 12.58
CA SER A 375 1.47 -6.36 13.21
C SER A 375 1.22 -7.05 14.57
N LEU A 376 1.81 -8.24 14.74
CA LEU A 376 1.86 -8.98 16.00
C LEU A 376 2.78 -8.36 17.07
N GLN A 377 3.63 -7.40 16.71
CA GLN A 377 4.31 -6.51 17.64
C GLN A 377 3.48 -5.23 17.71
N GLY A 378 2.47 -5.25 18.59
CA GLY A 378 1.54 -4.13 18.72
C GLY A 378 2.27 -2.79 18.85
N SER A 379 1.73 -1.76 18.19
CA SER A 379 2.29 -0.41 17.98
C SER A 379 2.54 0.40 19.27
N GLY A 380 3.31 -0.15 20.20
CA GLY A 380 3.66 0.41 21.50
C GLY A 380 5.15 0.75 21.57
N VAL A 381 5.47 2.03 21.38
CA VAL A 381 6.56 2.76 22.05
C VAL A 381 7.89 1.99 22.21
N HIS A 382 8.45 1.47 21.10
CA HIS A 382 9.78 0.85 21.09
C HIS A 382 10.76 1.52 20.10
N GLY A 383 10.61 2.83 19.90
CA GLY A 383 11.56 3.65 19.13
C GLY A 383 12.96 3.83 19.75
N ALA A 384 13.25 3.18 20.88
CA ALA A 384 14.49 3.38 21.66
C ALA A 384 15.28 2.10 21.97
N ARG A 385 14.78 0.89 21.66
CA ARG A 385 15.50 -0.36 21.93
C ARG A 385 16.01 -0.97 20.62
N PRO A 386 17.34 -1.18 20.47
CA PRO A 386 17.88 -1.73 19.23
C PRO A 386 17.39 -3.17 19.02
N LEU A 387 17.02 -3.49 17.78
CA LEU A 387 16.75 -4.85 17.34
C LEU A 387 18.02 -5.69 17.53
N SER A 388 17.95 -6.69 18.40
CA SER A 388 19.04 -7.62 18.65
C SER A 388 18.74 -8.97 18.00
N LEU A 389 19.78 -9.77 17.76
CA LEU A 389 19.61 -11.16 17.37
C LEU A 389 18.68 -11.92 18.34
N SER A 390 18.75 -11.63 19.64
CA SER A 390 17.86 -12.24 20.64
C SER A 390 16.41 -11.78 20.55
N THR A 391 16.12 -10.50 20.26
CA THR A 391 14.73 -10.05 20.03
C THR A 391 14.16 -10.61 18.73
N CYS A 392 14.95 -10.66 17.65
CA CYS A 392 14.54 -11.29 16.39
C CYS A 392 14.27 -12.79 16.56
N LEU A 393 15.15 -13.53 17.25
CA LEU A 393 14.94 -14.95 17.56
C LEU A 393 13.72 -15.17 18.47
N TRP A 394 13.50 -14.30 19.46
CA TRP A 394 12.34 -14.42 20.35
C TRP A 394 11.03 -14.09 19.63
N ALA A 395 11.02 -13.07 18.78
CA ALA A 395 9.90 -12.74 17.90
C ALA A 395 9.60 -13.90 16.93
N ALA A 396 10.61 -14.49 16.31
CA ALA A 396 10.48 -15.69 15.48
C ALA A 396 9.90 -16.87 16.28
N CYS A 397 10.42 -17.16 17.48
CA CYS A 397 9.89 -18.20 18.39
C CYS A 397 8.44 -17.95 18.84
N ARG A 398 8.02 -16.68 18.97
CA ARG A 398 6.64 -16.29 19.29
C ARG A 398 5.73 -16.44 18.06
N ALA A 399 6.20 -16.02 16.89
CA ALA A 399 5.49 -16.15 15.62
C ALA A 399 5.34 -17.63 15.20
N LEU A 400 6.33 -18.48 15.46
CA LEU A 400 6.30 -19.93 15.25
C LEU A 400 5.20 -20.67 16.02
N ARG A 401 4.61 -20.06 17.06
CA ARG A 401 3.44 -20.59 17.78
C ARG A 401 2.10 -20.20 17.14
N ARG A 402 2.13 -19.36 16.10
CA ARG A 402 0.97 -18.88 15.35
C ARG A 402 1.12 -19.31 13.88
N ARG A 403 0.01 -19.38 13.15
CA ARG A 403 0.02 -19.56 11.70
C ARG A 403 -0.27 -18.20 11.08
N LEU A 404 0.62 -17.69 10.24
CA LEU A 404 0.51 -16.36 9.64
C LEU A 404 -0.31 -16.34 8.33
N GLY A 405 -0.98 -17.45 7.99
CA GLY A 405 -1.65 -17.64 6.71
C GLY A 405 -0.66 -17.84 5.57
N CYS A 406 -0.93 -17.27 4.41
CA CYS A 406 -0.05 -17.29 3.25
C CYS A 406 0.71 -15.97 3.10
N ALA A 407 1.88 -16.06 2.46
CA ALA A 407 2.59 -14.91 1.89
C ALA A 407 2.62 -15.06 0.37
N ARG A 408 2.52 -13.96 -0.36
CA ARG A 408 2.66 -13.92 -1.82
C ARG A 408 3.58 -12.77 -2.22
N VAL A 409 4.44 -13.04 -3.20
CA VAL A 409 5.34 -12.06 -3.81
C VAL A 409 5.12 -12.04 -5.31
N ASP A 410 4.83 -10.86 -5.84
CA ASP A 410 4.53 -10.62 -7.24
C ASP A 410 5.56 -9.65 -7.83
N PHE A 411 6.04 -9.93 -9.04
CA PHE A 411 6.96 -9.06 -9.77
C PHE A 411 6.25 -8.38 -10.93
N ALA A 412 6.36 -7.06 -11.01
CA ALA A 412 5.93 -6.30 -12.17
C ALA A 412 6.95 -6.41 -13.33
N GLN A 413 6.54 -5.94 -14.49
CA GLN A 413 7.29 -5.90 -15.74
C GLN A 413 8.57 -5.06 -15.58
N PRO A 414 9.75 -5.64 -15.87
CA PRO A 414 11.01 -4.90 -15.90
C PRO A 414 10.94 -3.77 -16.92
N PHE A 415 11.38 -2.56 -16.56
CA PHE A 415 11.43 -1.42 -17.46
C PHE A 415 12.78 -0.69 -17.46
N SER A 416 13.12 -0.07 -18.58
CA SER A 416 14.35 0.72 -18.76
C SER A 416 14.31 2.02 -17.97
N LEU A 417 15.33 2.24 -17.12
CA LEU A 417 15.49 3.50 -16.40
C LEU A 417 15.86 4.65 -17.36
N GLN A 418 16.71 4.40 -18.36
CA GLN A 418 17.08 5.40 -19.36
C GLN A 418 15.85 5.86 -20.17
N GLU A 419 14.97 4.92 -20.55
CA GLU A 419 13.69 5.24 -21.19
C GLU A 419 12.80 6.10 -20.29
N PHE A 420 12.60 5.69 -19.03
CA PHE A 420 11.78 6.44 -18.09
C PHE A 420 12.27 7.89 -17.92
N VAL A 421 13.59 8.08 -17.80
CA VAL A 421 14.21 9.40 -17.61
C VAL A 421 14.06 10.27 -18.84
N THR A 422 14.34 9.73 -20.04
CA THR A 422 14.23 10.50 -21.30
C THR A 422 12.79 10.97 -21.54
N ASN A 423 11.81 10.07 -21.44
CA ASN A 423 10.39 10.43 -21.60
C ASN A 423 9.90 11.40 -20.51
N THR A 424 10.34 11.22 -19.26
CA THR A 424 9.97 12.12 -18.15
C THR A 424 10.53 13.53 -18.36
N LEU A 425 11.75 13.67 -18.91
CA LEU A 425 12.35 14.96 -19.23
C LEU A 425 11.64 15.66 -20.39
N SER A 426 11.34 14.94 -21.47
CA SER A 426 10.57 15.49 -22.61
C SER A 426 9.20 16.04 -22.18
N ARG A 427 8.55 15.42 -21.17
CA ARG A 427 7.26 15.88 -20.62
C ARG A 427 7.39 17.01 -19.57
N GLN A 428 8.59 17.43 -19.15
CA GLN A 428 8.69 18.54 -18.18
C GLN A 428 8.20 19.88 -18.74
N GLY A 429 8.21 20.07 -20.06
CA GLY A 429 7.63 21.26 -20.71
C GLY A 429 6.11 21.40 -20.59
N SER A 430 5.39 20.37 -20.13
CA SER A 430 3.94 20.39 -19.90
C SER A 430 3.56 20.06 -18.46
N ALA A 431 4.47 20.25 -17.50
CA ALA A 431 4.19 19.96 -16.10
C ALA A 431 3.22 21.00 -15.53
N GLY A 432 2.01 20.57 -15.15
CA GLY A 432 1.02 21.42 -14.50
C GLY A 432 1.53 22.05 -13.20
N LYS A 433 0.88 23.16 -12.82
CA LYS A 433 1.18 23.94 -11.62
C LYS A 433 1.17 23.11 -10.34
N PRO A 434 1.97 23.46 -9.31
CA PRO A 434 1.96 22.75 -8.03
C PRO A 434 0.56 22.79 -7.39
N PRO A 435 0.20 21.78 -6.56
CA PRO A 435 -1.13 21.69 -5.96
C PRO A 435 -1.48 22.89 -5.08
N GLU A 436 -0.48 23.57 -4.51
CA GLU A 436 -0.60 24.88 -3.86
C GLU A 436 -1.32 25.91 -4.74
N GLU A 437 -0.88 26.11 -5.98
CA GLU A 437 -1.46 27.08 -6.92
C GLU A 437 -2.88 26.71 -7.40
N LEU A 438 -3.25 25.43 -7.31
CA LEU A 438 -4.55 24.92 -7.76
C LEU A 438 -5.60 24.90 -6.64
N LEU A 439 -5.19 24.51 -5.42
CA LEU A 439 -6.10 24.41 -4.28
C LEU A 439 -6.30 25.74 -3.55
N LEU A 440 -5.28 26.61 -3.44
CA LEU A 440 -5.42 27.87 -2.71
C LEU A 440 -6.53 28.78 -3.27
N PRO A 441 -6.68 29.01 -4.60
CA PRO A 441 -7.78 29.81 -5.12
C PRO A 441 -9.16 29.23 -4.76
N THR A 442 -9.29 27.90 -4.79
CA THR A 442 -10.55 27.20 -4.50
C THR A 442 -10.87 27.20 -2.99
N LEU A 443 -9.87 27.05 -2.12
CA LEU A 443 -10.02 27.11 -0.66
C LEU A 443 -10.45 28.51 -0.16
N PHE A 444 -10.07 29.57 -0.88
CA PHE A 444 -10.33 30.96 -0.49
C PHE A 444 -11.41 31.65 -1.35
N GLY A 445 -11.94 30.99 -2.37
CA GLY A 445 -13.08 31.46 -3.18
C GLY A 445 -12.73 32.48 -4.27
N THR A 446 -11.44 32.64 -4.61
CA THR A 446 -10.98 33.54 -5.66
C THR A 446 -11.09 32.90 -7.05
N HIS A 447 -12.33 32.79 -7.54
CA HIS A 447 -12.59 32.33 -8.91
C HIS A 447 -12.11 33.35 -9.96
N SER A 448 -11.05 33.02 -10.69
CA SER A 448 -10.79 33.60 -12.01
C SER A 448 -11.72 32.92 -13.00
N SER A 449 -12.73 33.64 -13.49
CA SER A 449 -13.74 33.12 -14.42
C SER A 449 -13.24 33.26 -15.86
N GLN A 450 -12.36 32.34 -16.27
CA GLN A 450 -12.02 32.18 -17.67
C GLN A 450 -11.78 30.70 -17.99
N PRO A 451 -12.54 30.08 -18.92
CA PRO A 451 -12.22 28.75 -19.40
C PRO A 451 -10.92 28.84 -20.20
N HIS A 452 -9.87 28.16 -19.75
CA HIS A 452 -8.61 28.11 -20.48
C HIS A 452 -8.77 27.20 -21.70
N SER A 453 -9.11 27.82 -22.84
CA SER A 453 -8.91 27.22 -24.16
C SER A 453 -7.43 26.86 -24.33
N GLU A 454 -7.15 25.62 -24.74
CA GLU A 454 -5.81 25.14 -25.08
C GLU A 454 -5.28 25.87 -26.33
N ARG A 455 -4.73 27.07 -26.16
CA ARG A 455 -3.89 27.79 -27.15
C ARG A 455 -3.22 29.03 -26.54
N ALA A 456 -2.50 28.82 -25.44
CA ALA A 456 -1.36 29.67 -25.11
C ALA A 456 -0.11 29.00 -25.68
N GLU A 457 0.56 29.66 -26.63
CA GLU A 457 1.96 29.36 -26.96
C GLU A 457 2.75 29.31 -25.64
N PRO A 458 3.65 28.33 -25.42
CA PRO A 458 4.44 28.29 -24.20
C PRO A 458 5.36 29.53 -24.18
N GLU A 459 5.07 30.48 -23.29
CA GLU A 459 6.02 31.54 -22.96
C GLU A 459 7.33 30.87 -22.54
N GLY A 460 8.35 31.02 -23.39
CA GLY A 460 9.62 30.35 -23.19
C GLY A 460 10.22 30.74 -21.83
N PRO A 461 10.87 29.81 -21.11
CA PRO A 461 11.43 30.10 -19.80
C PRO A 461 12.37 31.30 -19.90
N ALA A 462 12.16 32.30 -19.03
CA ALA A 462 12.98 33.49 -18.98
C ALA A 462 14.48 33.11 -18.90
N PRO A 463 15.34 33.65 -19.78
CA PRO A 463 16.72 33.19 -19.90
C PRO A 463 17.54 33.61 -18.68
N GLY A 464 17.63 32.74 -17.67
CA GLY A 464 18.38 33.02 -16.45
C GLY A 464 18.54 31.86 -15.47
N THR A 465 17.50 31.05 -15.24
CA THR A 465 17.50 30.10 -14.11
C THR A 465 16.98 28.72 -14.50
N ALA A 466 17.80 27.94 -15.21
CA ALA A 466 17.60 26.49 -15.25
C ALA A 466 17.67 25.95 -13.80
N PRO A 467 16.74 25.09 -13.35
CA PRO A 467 16.83 24.50 -12.03
C PRO A 467 18.16 23.77 -11.88
N GLY A 468 18.85 23.99 -10.76
CA GLY A 468 20.14 23.34 -10.51
C GLY A 468 20.01 21.82 -10.64
N TRP A 469 21.03 21.18 -11.22
CA TRP A 469 21.07 19.73 -11.51
C TRP A 469 20.56 18.84 -10.35
N GLU A 470 20.77 19.30 -9.13
CA GLU A 470 20.42 18.63 -7.87
C GLU A 470 18.90 18.60 -7.64
N ALA A 471 18.19 19.67 -8.00
CA ALA A 471 16.72 19.77 -7.97
C ALA A 471 16.08 18.92 -9.08
N GLU A 472 16.62 18.94 -10.31
CA GLU A 472 16.19 18.08 -11.41
C GLU A 472 16.37 16.59 -11.04
N THR A 473 17.52 16.23 -10.46
CA THR A 473 17.79 14.87 -9.98
C THR A 473 16.79 14.46 -8.89
N LYS A 474 16.50 15.34 -7.92
CA LYS A 474 15.51 15.08 -6.86
C LYS A 474 14.10 14.87 -7.43
N LEU A 475 13.69 15.68 -8.41
CA LEU A 475 12.40 15.54 -9.10
C LEU A 475 12.28 14.19 -9.83
N LEU A 476 13.31 13.81 -10.61
CA LEU A 476 13.35 12.53 -11.33
C LEU A 476 13.31 11.33 -10.38
N VAL A 477 14.08 11.37 -9.28
CA VAL A 477 14.08 10.34 -8.24
C VAL A 477 12.71 10.21 -7.57
N THR A 478 12.07 11.33 -7.26
CA THR A 478 10.73 11.35 -6.65
C THR A 478 9.69 10.76 -7.60
N ARG A 479 9.70 11.18 -8.88
CA ARG A 479 8.79 10.64 -9.92
C ARG A 479 9.00 9.14 -10.13
N LEU A 480 10.24 8.67 -10.24
CA LEU A 480 10.57 7.25 -10.36
C LEU A 480 10.10 6.44 -9.14
N GLY A 481 10.38 6.93 -7.93
CA GLY A 481 10.00 6.27 -6.68
C GLY A 481 8.48 6.18 -6.50
N LEU A 482 7.73 7.25 -6.82
CA LEU A 482 6.26 7.23 -6.78
C LEU A 482 5.66 6.33 -7.85
N HIS A 483 6.25 6.30 -9.05
CA HIS A 483 5.78 5.44 -10.15
C HIS A 483 5.98 3.96 -9.81
N ALA A 484 7.20 3.58 -9.41
CA ALA A 484 7.49 2.21 -8.99
C ALA A 484 6.70 1.80 -7.74
N LEU A 485 6.29 2.75 -6.88
CA LEU A 485 5.43 2.49 -5.73
C LEU A 485 3.97 2.19 -6.15
N SER A 486 3.42 2.96 -7.09
CA SER A 486 2.13 2.67 -7.74
C SER A 486 2.17 1.29 -8.42
N ASP A 487 3.18 1.01 -9.26
CA ASP A 487 3.30 -0.28 -9.94
C ASP A 487 3.48 -1.46 -8.94
N SER A 488 4.26 -1.26 -7.87
CA SER A 488 4.44 -2.27 -6.81
C SER A 488 3.18 -2.51 -5.96
N THR A 489 2.32 -1.51 -5.81
CA THR A 489 1.04 -1.68 -5.09
C THR A 489 -0.02 -2.30 -5.98
N ALA A 490 -0.09 -1.91 -7.25
CA ALA A 490 -1.03 -2.46 -8.24
C ALA A 490 -0.71 -3.92 -8.63
N CYS A 491 0.57 -4.34 -8.62
CA CYS A 491 0.93 -5.74 -8.86
C CYS A 491 0.70 -6.66 -7.65
N SER A 492 0.66 -6.12 -6.43
CA SER A 492 0.53 -6.89 -5.19
C SER A 492 -0.87 -7.51 -5.04
N ALA A 493 -0.94 -8.83 -4.88
CA ALA A 493 -2.21 -9.53 -4.83
C ALA A 493 -3.03 -9.28 -3.54
N VAL A 494 -4.35 -9.19 -3.68
CA VAL A 494 -5.28 -8.99 -2.56
C VAL A 494 -5.46 -10.28 -1.75
N THR A 495 -5.34 -10.20 -0.43
CA THR A 495 -5.43 -11.37 0.47
C THR A 495 -6.85 -11.64 0.95
N ALA A 496 -7.13 -12.88 1.34
CA ALA A 496 -8.46 -13.27 1.84
C ALA A 496 -8.79 -12.53 3.15
N VAL A 497 -7.77 -12.35 4.01
CA VAL A 497 -7.87 -11.52 5.22
C VAL A 497 -8.16 -10.05 4.88
N GLY A 498 -7.60 -9.51 3.80
CA GLY A 498 -7.92 -8.18 3.28
C GLY A 498 -9.40 -8.02 2.93
N ILE A 499 -9.93 -8.87 2.05
CA ILE A 499 -11.36 -8.86 1.63
C ILE A 499 -12.27 -9.00 2.85
N MET A 500 -11.98 -9.95 3.74
CA MET A 500 -12.74 -10.18 4.96
C MET A 500 -12.76 -8.93 5.86
N SER A 501 -11.60 -8.30 6.06
CA SER A 501 -11.47 -7.11 6.90
C SER A 501 -12.21 -5.92 6.28
N THR A 502 -12.16 -5.74 4.95
CA THR A 502 -12.90 -4.70 4.24
C THR A 502 -14.41 -4.84 4.39
N LEU A 503 -14.93 -6.07 4.26
CA LEU A 503 -16.36 -6.32 4.46
C LEU A 503 -16.80 -6.03 5.89
N LEU A 504 -16.04 -6.53 6.88
CA LEU A 504 -16.33 -6.35 8.30
C LEU A 504 -16.21 -4.87 8.74
N LEU A 505 -15.26 -4.11 8.18
CA LEU A 505 -15.03 -2.72 8.56
C LEU A 505 -15.89 -1.70 7.78
N HIS A 506 -16.27 -1.97 6.53
CA HIS A 506 -16.95 -0.97 5.68
C HIS A 506 -18.40 -1.35 5.34
N LYS A 507 -18.70 -2.64 5.16
CA LYS A 507 -20.07 -3.11 4.87
C LYS A 507 -20.82 -3.47 6.17
N HIS A 508 -20.20 -4.27 7.04
CA HIS A 508 -20.84 -5.03 8.12
C HIS A 508 -20.38 -4.65 9.54
N ARG A 509 -20.23 -3.35 9.82
CA ARG A 509 -19.75 -2.84 11.14
C ARG A 509 -20.56 -3.32 12.34
N GLN A 510 -21.87 -3.52 12.16
CA GLN A 510 -22.80 -3.98 13.22
C GLN A 510 -22.83 -5.52 13.37
N GLY A 511 -22.07 -6.24 12.55
CA GLY A 511 -22.07 -7.69 12.48
C GLY A 511 -22.97 -8.26 11.37
N VAL A 512 -22.74 -9.52 11.02
CA VAL A 512 -23.35 -10.18 9.85
C VAL A 512 -23.41 -11.70 10.04
N ARG A 513 -24.43 -12.33 9.45
CA ARG A 513 -24.58 -13.79 9.38
C ARG A 513 -23.53 -14.40 8.45
N LEU A 514 -22.94 -15.55 8.82
CA LEU A 514 -21.88 -16.20 8.05
C LEU A 514 -22.33 -16.54 6.61
N SER A 515 -23.57 -17.00 6.43
CA SER A 515 -24.20 -17.21 5.11
C SER A 515 -24.15 -15.98 4.20
N ARG A 516 -24.57 -14.81 4.73
CA ARG A 516 -24.53 -13.54 4.01
C ARG A 516 -23.10 -13.04 3.80
N LEU A 517 -22.23 -13.18 4.80
CA LEU A 517 -20.82 -12.81 4.71
C LEU A 517 -20.07 -13.60 3.64
N MET A 518 -20.36 -14.89 3.47
CA MET A 518 -19.83 -15.69 2.36
C MET A 518 -20.28 -15.14 1.00
N SER A 519 -21.55 -14.74 0.87
CA SER A 519 -22.10 -14.16 -0.36
C SER A 519 -21.46 -12.80 -0.69
N ASP A 520 -21.32 -11.92 0.31
CA ASP A 520 -20.64 -10.63 0.13
C ASP A 520 -19.12 -10.78 -0.10
N PHE A 521 -18.49 -11.85 0.38
CA PHE A 521 -17.08 -12.19 0.08
C PHE A 521 -16.91 -12.62 -1.38
N ALA A 522 -17.81 -13.46 -1.90
CA ALA A 522 -17.83 -13.84 -3.30
C ALA A 522 -17.96 -12.60 -4.21
N TRP A 523 -18.95 -11.75 -3.91
CA TRP A 523 -19.15 -10.48 -4.61
C TRP A 523 -17.89 -9.61 -4.61
N LEU A 524 -17.31 -9.30 -3.44
CA LEU A 524 -16.15 -8.40 -3.37
C LEU A 524 -14.89 -8.99 -4.04
N LEU A 525 -14.77 -10.32 -4.07
CA LEU A 525 -13.75 -11.03 -4.84
C LEU A 525 -13.96 -10.85 -6.36
N GLU A 526 -15.19 -11.04 -6.85
CA GLU A 526 -15.52 -10.87 -8.27
C GLU A 526 -15.29 -9.42 -8.73
N GLU A 527 -15.74 -8.44 -7.95
CA GLU A 527 -15.46 -7.01 -8.17
C GLU A 527 -13.96 -6.68 -8.22
N THR A 528 -13.14 -7.37 -7.42
CA THR A 528 -11.67 -7.22 -7.42
C THR A 528 -11.06 -7.77 -8.72
N LEU A 529 -11.52 -8.94 -9.17
CA LEU A 529 -11.04 -9.60 -10.39
C LEU A 529 -11.47 -8.87 -11.67
N VAL A 530 -12.68 -8.32 -11.70
CA VAL A 530 -13.20 -7.49 -12.82
C VAL A 530 -12.31 -6.26 -13.03
N ARG A 531 -11.85 -5.63 -11.94
CA ARG A 531 -10.90 -4.51 -11.94
C ARG A 531 -9.45 -4.94 -12.21
N GLN A 532 -9.24 -6.10 -12.81
CA GLN A 532 -7.96 -6.66 -13.20
C GLN A 532 -6.93 -6.79 -12.06
N HIS A 533 -7.36 -6.90 -10.80
CA HIS A 533 -6.48 -7.18 -9.65
C HIS A 533 -6.53 -8.67 -9.28
N ASP A 534 -5.36 -9.29 -9.07
CA ASP A 534 -5.28 -10.71 -8.70
C ASP A 534 -5.33 -10.92 -7.17
N VAL A 535 -5.66 -12.14 -6.75
CA VAL A 535 -5.86 -12.51 -5.34
C VAL A 535 -4.89 -13.57 -4.84
N GLY A 536 -4.38 -13.43 -3.62
CA GLY A 536 -3.33 -14.28 -3.03
C GLY A 536 -3.74 -15.70 -2.63
N PHE A 537 -4.91 -16.18 -3.08
CA PHE A 537 -5.52 -17.42 -2.64
C PHE A 537 -6.35 -18.11 -3.74
N SER A 538 -6.71 -19.37 -3.52
CA SER A 538 -7.65 -20.14 -4.36
C SER A 538 -8.27 -21.28 -3.55
N GLY A 539 -9.29 -21.94 -4.12
CA GLY A 539 -9.98 -23.07 -3.49
C GLY A 539 -11.42 -22.72 -3.10
N GLN A 540 -12.02 -23.55 -2.23
CA GLN A 540 -13.42 -23.43 -1.85
C GLN A 540 -13.69 -22.17 -0.99
N LEU A 541 -14.68 -21.37 -1.37
CA LEU A 541 -15.11 -20.16 -0.65
C LEU A 541 -15.29 -20.39 0.86
N ARG A 542 -15.98 -21.46 1.25
CA ARG A 542 -16.22 -21.82 2.67
C ARG A 542 -14.91 -22.01 3.44
N ALA A 543 -13.91 -22.67 2.85
CA ALA A 543 -12.61 -22.88 3.48
C ALA A 543 -11.83 -21.56 3.63
N LEU A 544 -11.89 -20.70 2.62
CA LEU A 544 -11.23 -19.37 2.61
C LEU A 544 -11.82 -18.45 3.68
N VAL A 545 -13.16 -18.32 3.72
CA VAL A 545 -13.87 -17.51 4.72
C VAL A 545 -13.57 -18.00 6.14
N LEU A 546 -13.66 -19.31 6.39
CA LEU A 546 -13.34 -19.89 7.70
C LEU A 546 -11.85 -19.71 8.07
N HIS A 547 -10.93 -19.75 7.10
CA HIS A 547 -9.52 -19.46 7.33
C HIS A 547 -9.30 -18.01 7.75
N SER A 548 -9.87 -17.04 7.01
CA SER A 548 -9.78 -15.61 7.33
C SER A 548 -10.37 -15.29 8.71
N LEU A 549 -11.53 -15.87 9.05
CA LEU A 549 -12.15 -15.70 10.38
C LEU A 549 -11.31 -16.32 11.51
N ALA A 550 -10.62 -17.43 11.24
CA ALA A 550 -9.70 -18.05 12.21
C ALA A 550 -8.44 -17.20 12.45
N LEU A 551 -7.89 -16.56 11.41
CA LEU A 551 -6.77 -15.62 11.53
C LEU A 551 -7.17 -14.33 12.27
N LEU A 552 -8.35 -13.78 11.97
CA LEU A 552 -8.89 -12.56 12.59
C LEU A 552 -9.53 -12.80 13.97
N ARG A 553 -9.55 -14.04 14.49
CA ARG A 553 -10.33 -14.45 15.68
C ARG A 553 -10.13 -13.60 16.93
N ALA A 554 -8.94 -13.00 17.10
CA ALA A 554 -8.64 -12.10 18.22
C ALA A 554 -9.51 -10.81 18.20
N HIS A 555 -9.88 -10.34 17.01
CA HIS A 555 -10.58 -9.08 16.75
C HIS A 555 -12.08 -9.24 16.52
N LEU A 556 -12.59 -10.48 16.57
CA LEU A 556 -13.99 -10.82 16.28
C LEU A 556 -14.67 -11.49 17.47
N SER A 557 -15.96 -11.21 17.64
CA SER A 557 -16.89 -11.95 18.49
C SER A 557 -17.77 -12.83 17.59
N LEU A 558 -17.97 -14.08 17.99
CA LEU A 558 -18.73 -15.08 17.25
C LEU A 558 -19.82 -15.63 18.14
N TYR A 559 -21.07 -15.58 17.68
CA TYR A 559 -22.24 -16.06 18.40
C TYR A 559 -22.98 -17.09 17.56
N HIS A 560 -23.44 -18.18 18.17
CA HIS A 560 -24.22 -19.21 17.49
C HIS A 560 -25.71 -18.87 17.53
N LEU A 561 -26.41 -19.01 16.39
CA LEU A 561 -27.84 -18.71 16.25
C LEU A 561 -28.66 -20.02 16.22
N ALA A 562 -29.02 -20.54 17.40
CA ALA A 562 -29.99 -21.63 17.53
C ALA A 562 -31.41 -21.05 17.42
N PRO A 563 -31.96 -20.97 16.18
CA PRO A 563 -32.47 -22.17 15.52
C PRO A 563 -32.07 -22.33 14.03
N LEU A 564 -31.19 -21.47 13.49
CA LEU A 564 -30.84 -21.43 12.07
C LEU A 564 -29.56 -22.22 11.71
N GLY A 565 -28.76 -22.62 12.70
CA GLY A 565 -27.45 -23.27 12.47
C GLY A 565 -26.40 -22.34 11.86
N ASP A 566 -26.65 -21.02 11.87
CA ASP A 566 -25.78 -19.98 11.32
C ASP A 566 -24.99 -19.27 12.44
N VAL A 567 -23.88 -18.63 12.07
CA VAL A 567 -22.98 -17.93 13.00
C VAL A 567 -23.06 -16.43 12.74
N LEU A 568 -23.34 -15.65 13.79
CA LEU A 568 -23.23 -14.20 13.75
C LEU A 568 -21.77 -13.79 14.00
N VAL A 569 -21.18 -13.13 13.02
CA VAL A 569 -19.82 -12.57 13.08
C VAL A 569 -19.93 -11.09 13.40
N VAL A 570 -19.37 -10.65 14.54
CA VAL A 570 -19.40 -9.25 14.98
C VAL A 570 -17.96 -8.73 15.16
N PRO A 571 -17.55 -7.64 14.48
CA PRO A 571 -16.29 -6.97 14.74
C PRO A 571 -16.23 -6.40 16.15
N LYS A 572 -15.11 -6.55 16.86
CA LYS A 572 -14.92 -5.89 18.16
C LYS A 572 -14.69 -4.39 17.96
N VAL A 573 -15.33 -3.56 18.77
CA VAL A 573 -15.20 -2.09 18.75
C VAL A 573 -13.93 -1.60 19.49
N SER A 574 -12.92 -2.47 19.70
CA SER A 574 -11.67 -2.06 20.36
C SER A 574 -10.75 -1.33 19.38
N VAL A 575 -9.94 -0.39 19.88
CA VAL A 575 -9.02 0.40 19.05
C VAL A 575 -8.04 -0.50 18.30
N GLU A 576 -7.58 -1.58 18.92
CA GLU A 576 -6.67 -2.57 18.33
C GLU A 576 -7.36 -3.37 17.22
N ALA A 577 -8.63 -3.76 17.42
CA ALA A 577 -9.42 -4.45 16.40
C ALA A 577 -9.70 -3.57 15.19
N CYS A 578 -10.13 -2.33 15.41
CA CYS A 578 -10.32 -1.34 14.34
C CYS A 578 -9.01 -1.04 13.61
N ARG A 579 -7.87 -0.98 14.31
CA ARG A 579 -6.55 -0.73 13.71
C ARG A 579 -6.07 -1.90 12.84
N GLU A 580 -6.10 -3.13 13.34
CA GLU A 580 -5.66 -4.30 12.56
C GLU A 580 -6.59 -4.56 11.36
N LEU A 581 -7.91 -4.52 11.55
CA LEU A 581 -8.87 -4.62 10.43
C LEU A 581 -8.69 -3.47 9.44
N GLY A 582 -8.39 -2.26 9.92
CA GLY A 582 -8.02 -1.11 9.08
C GLY A 582 -6.79 -1.38 8.24
N GLN A 583 -5.70 -1.87 8.84
CA GLN A 583 -4.45 -2.20 8.15
C GLN A 583 -4.64 -3.29 7.08
N HIS A 584 -5.44 -4.33 7.35
CA HIS A 584 -5.74 -5.37 6.36
C HIS A 584 -6.68 -4.86 5.25
N SER A 585 -7.75 -4.15 5.61
CA SER A 585 -8.72 -3.62 4.63
C SER A 585 -8.10 -2.59 3.68
N ALA A 586 -7.08 -1.87 4.14
CA ALA A 586 -6.35 -0.91 3.32
C ALA A 586 -5.83 -1.52 2.02
N ALA A 587 -5.52 -2.83 1.96
CA ALA A 587 -5.06 -3.51 0.76
C ALA A 587 -6.05 -3.44 -0.43
N LEU A 588 -7.35 -3.26 -0.15
CA LEU A 588 -8.36 -3.08 -1.20
C LEU A 588 -8.52 -1.62 -1.66
N LEU A 589 -7.95 -0.64 -0.95
CA LEU A 589 -8.13 0.77 -1.32
C LEU A 589 -7.66 1.07 -2.75
N PRO A 590 -6.47 0.62 -3.23
CA PRO A 590 -6.04 0.88 -4.60
C PRO A 590 -6.94 0.26 -5.67
N VAL A 591 -7.57 -0.88 -5.36
CA VAL A 591 -8.45 -1.61 -6.29
C VAL A 591 -9.68 -0.78 -6.67
N PHE A 592 -10.24 -0.04 -5.70
CA PHE A 592 -11.48 0.74 -5.83
C PHE A 592 -11.23 2.24 -5.68
N ALA A 593 -9.99 2.71 -5.82
CA ALA A 593 -9.62 4.08 -5.49
C ALA A 593 -10.32 5.11 -6.38
N SER A 594 -10.35 4.85 -7.70
CA SER A 594 -11.02 5.67 -8.70
C SER A 594 -12.50 5.87 -8.32
N GLU A 595 -13.23 4.78 -8.11
CA GLU A 595 -14.66 4.79 -7.84
C GLU A 595 -14.98 5.30 -6.43
N ALA A 596 -14.06 5.12 -5.46
CA ALA A 596 -14.22 5.67 -4.11
C ALA A 596 -14.05 7.19 -4.07
N VAL A 597 -13.11 7.75 -4.84
CA VAL A 597 -12.98 9.19 -5.06
C VAL A 597 -14.26 9.72 -5.73
N GLY A 598 -14.69 9.11 -6.84
CA GLY A 598 -15.91 9.47 -7.54
C GLY A 598 -17.18 9.38 -6.68
N ALA A 599 -17.33 8.32 -5.87
CA ALA A 599 -18.43 8.15 -4.94
C ALA A 599 -18.44 9.21 -3.82
N CYS A 600 -17.28 9.64 -3.33
CA CYS A 600 -17.16 10.76 -2.40
C CYS A 600 -17.48 12.11 -3.06
N ALA A 601 -17.14 12.31 -4.34
CA ALA A 601 -17.54 13.50 -5.11
C ALA A 601 -19.07 13.56 -5.32
N ILE A 602 -19.69 12.45 -5.76
CA ILE A 602 -21.16 12.29 -5.81
C ILE A 602 -21.78 12.61 -4.44
N ARG A 603 -21.22 12.07 -3.34
CA ARG A 603 -21.75 12.32 -2.00
C ARG A 603 -21.69 13.80 -1.63
N ALA A 604 -20.61 14.51 -1.95
CA ALA A 604 -20.47 15.93 -1.67
C ALA A 604 -21.55 16.75 -2.40
N LEU A 605 -21.78 16.50 -3.69
CA LEU A 605 -22.86 17.14 -4.45
C LEU A 605 -24.24 16.84 -3.86
N LEU A 606 -24.52 15.58 -3.51
CA LEU A 606 -25.79 15.21 -2.87
C LEU A 606 -26.00 15.94 -1.54
N LEU A 607 -24.95 16.13 -0.73
CA LEU A 607 -25.04 16.89 0.52
C LEU A 607 -25.27 18.40 0.29
N GLU A 608 -24.74 18.97 -0.79
CA GLU A 608 -25.00 20.35 -1.21
C GLU A 608 -26.41 20.54 -1.78
N MET A 609 -26.99 19.50 -2.40
CA MET A 609 -28.37 19.51 -2.92
C MET A 609 -29.44 19.25 -1.84
N LEU A 610 -29.11 18.56 -0.73
CA LEU A 610 -30.05 18.23 0.34
C LEU A 610 -30.92 19.39 0.85
N PRO A 611 -30.43 20.64 1.02
CA PRO A 611 -31.25 21.77 1.46
C PRO A 611 -32.33 22.20 0.45
N PHE A 612 -32.18 21.82 -0.82
CA PHE A 612 -33.06 22.18 -1.94
C PHE A 612 -34.01 21.05 -2.33
N LEU A 613 -33.68 19.80 -1.96
CA LEU A 613 -34.50 18.62 -2.20
C LEU A 613 -35.61 18.52 -1.14
N GLY A 614 -36.86 18.67 -1.58
CA GLY A 614 -38.03 18.44 -0.73
C GLY A 614 -38.08 16.99 -0.19
N ALA A 615 -38.72 16.81 0.98
CA ALA A 615 -38.70 15.60 1.81
C ALA A 615 -39.30 14.31 1.19
N ALA A 616 -39.58 14.29 -0.12
CA ALA A 616 -40.23 13.20 -0.85
C ALA A 616 -39.53 12.84 -2.18
N SER A 617 -38.34 13.37 -2.47
CA SER A 617 -37.58 12.99 -3.68
C SER A 617 -36.91 11.62 -3.50
N CYS A 618 -37.17 10.68 -4.43
CA CYS A 618 -36.44 9.43 -4.48
C CYS A 618 -35.00 9.68 -4.98
N PRO A 619 -33.97 8.98 -4.46
CA PRO A 619 -32.59 9.18 -4.90
C PRO A 619 -32.35 8.88 -6.39
N ALA A 620 -33.24 8.12 -7.02
CA ALA A 620 -33.22 7.81 -8.46
C ALA A 620 -33.70 8.96 -9.38
N SER A 621 -34.23 10.06 -8.84
CA SER A 621 -34.64 11.24 -9.61
C SER A 621 -33.65 12.40 -9.53
N ILE A 622 -32.43 12.16 -9.04
CA ILE A 622 -31.39 13.19 -8.88
C ILE A 622 -30.46 13.13 -10.09
N THR A 623 -30.46 14.23 -10.85
CA THR A 623 -29.57 14.49 -11.99
C THR A 623 -28.33 15.26 -11.51
N LEU A 624 -27.14 14.79 -11.88
CA LEU A 624 -25.85 15.42 -11.58
C LEU A 624 -25.24 15.94 -12.88
N SER A 625 -24.74 17.18 -12.91
CA SER A 625 -24.03 17.70 -14.07
C SER A 625 -22.63 17.09 -14.18
N GLN A 626 -22.15 16.87 -15.41
CA GLN A 626 -20.80 16.37 -15.67
C GLN A 626 -19.73 17.30 -15.07
N ASP A 627 -19.86 18.61 -15.26
CA ASP A 627 -18.83 19.58 -14.89
C ASP A 627 -18.67 19.71 -13.37
N GLU A 628 -19.77 19.75 -12.61
CA GLU A 628 -19.71 19.81 -11.14
C GLU A 628 -19.12 18.51 -10.56
N LEU A 629 -19.45 17.36 -11.16
CA LEU A 629 -18.92 16.07 -10.74
C LEU A 629 -17.42 15.91 -11.05
N LEU A 630 -16.98 16.32 -12.25
CA LEU A 630 -15.56 16.37 -12.60
C LEU A 630 -14.82 17.35 -11.70
N HIS A 631 -15.39 18.53 -11.42
CA HIS A 631 -14.80 19.53 -10.53
C HIS A 631 -14.63 19.00 -9.09
N LYS A 632 -15.67 18.41 -8.49
CA LYS A 632 -15.56 17.78 -7.15
C LYS A 632 -14.58 16.61 -7.12
N THR A 633 -14.52 15.83 -8.21
CA THR A 633 -13.54 14.74 -8.37
C THR A 633 -12.11 15.27 -8.42
N LEU A 634 -11.85 16.32 -9.21
CA LEU A 634 -10.55 16.99 -9.30
C LEU A 634 -10.09 17.55 -7.96
N LEU A 635 -10.97 18.22 -7.21
CA LEU A 635 -10.66 18.74 -5.87
C LEU A 635 -10.24 17.63 -4.89
N LEU A 636 -10.87 16.46 -4.98
CA LEU A 636 -10.54 15.31 -4.13
C LEU A 636 -9.25 14.61 -4.57
N LEU A 637 -8.94 14.56 -5.87
CA LEU A 637 -7.66 14.11 -6.40
C LEU A 637 -6.50 15.05 -6.05
N GLN A 638 -6.72 16.36 -6.02
CA GLN A 638 -5.73 17.34 -5.59
C GLN A 638 -5.43 17.24 -4.09
N LEU A 639 -6.44 16.90 -3.27
CA LEU A 639 -6.30 16.72 -1.82
C LEU A 639 -5.57 15.41 -1.42
N LEU A 640 -5.68 14.36 -2.24
CA LEU A 640 -5.22 13.00 -1.89
C LEU A 640 -4.01 12.58 -2.75
N PRO A 641 -2.85 12.24 -2.15
CA PRO A 641 -1.67 11.85 -2.91
C PRO A 641 -1.94 10.64 -3.84
N PRO A 642 -1.48 10.67 -5.12
CA PRO A 642 -1.67 9.55 -6.05
C PRO A 642 -1.13 8.22 -5.52
N SER A 643 -0.03 8.23 -4.77
CA SER A 643 0.56 7.02 -4.18
C SER A 643 -0.32 6.37 -3.10
N LEU A 644 -1.18 7.15 -2.42
CA LEU A 644 -2.13 6.65 -1.42
C LEU A 644 -3.29 5.90 -2.09
N LEU A 645 -3.72 6.43 -3.24
CA LEU A 645 -4.77 5.89 -4.11
C LEU A 645 -4.25 4.77 -5.05
N GLY A 646 -2.93 4.65 -5.22
CA GLY A 646 -2.32 3.71 -6.17
C GLY A 646 -2.36 4.18 -7.64
N LEU A 647 -2.85 5.39 -7.92
CA LEU A 647 -2.97 5.95 -9.26
C LEU A 647 -1.59 6.32 -9.83
N GLN A 648 -1.43 6.21 -11.15
CA GLN A 648 -0.15 6.49 -11.80
C GLN A 648 0.15 8.00 -11.79
N PRO A 649 1.28 8.45 -11.22
CA PRO A 649 1.59 9.87 -11.03
C PRO A 649 2.02 10.60 -12.32
N CYS A 650 1.95 9.92 -13.47
CA CYS A 650 2.33 10.45 -14.77
C CYS A 650 1.16 10.95 -15.61
N GLN A 651 -0.08 10.59 -15.26
CA GLN A 651 -1.29 11.05 -15.92
C GLN A 651 -1.71 12.43 -15.39
N PRO A 652 -2.18 13.36 -16.24
CA PRO A 652 -2.76 14.63 -15.79
C PRO A 652 -4.08 14.38 -15.06
N LEU A 653 -4.41 15.24 -14.09
CA LEU A 653 -5.58 15.05 -13.22
C LEU A 653 -6.90 15.09 -13.99
N ASP A 654 -6.98 15.86 -15.08
CA ASP A 654 -8.19 15.97 -15.92
C ASP A 654 -8.49 14.67 -16.69
N HIS A 655 -7.45 13.94 -17.09
CA HIS A 655 -7.65 12.60 -17.67
C HIS A 655 -7.99 11.57 -16.58
N GLN A 656 -7.49 11.75 -15.35
CA GLN A 656 -7.85 10.88 -14.21
C GLN A 656 -9.30 11.11 -13.75
N SER A 657 -9.80 12.35 -13.74
CA SER A 657 -11.19 12.64 -13.39
C SER A 657 -12.17 12.09 -14.44
N GLN A 658 -11.82 12.17 -15.73
CA GLN A 658 -12.60 11.53 -16.79
C GLN A 658 -12.57 9.99 -16.70
N ASP A 659 -11.42 9.35 -16.47
CA ASP A 659 -11.33 7.89 -16.24
C ASP A 659 -12.13 7.45 -14.99
N ILE A 660 -12.20 8.29 -13.95
CA ILE A 660 -13.09 8.05 -12.80
C ILE A 660 -14.57 8.12 -13.22
N LEU A 661 -14.97 9.13 -13.99
CA LEU A 661 -16.34 9.26 -14.49
C LEU A 661 -16.74 8.04 -15.34
N ASP A 662 -15.89 7.65 -16.29
CA ASP A 662 -16.10 6.48 -17.15
C ASP A 662 -16.22 5.18 -16.31
N LYS A 663 -15.39 5.03 -15.28
CA LYS A 663 -15.50 3.90 -14.33
C LYS A 663 -16.80 3.91 -13.52
N LEU A 664 -17.29 5.07 -13.08
CA LEU A 664 -18.57 5.16 -12.38
C LEU A 664 -19.75 4.74 -13.26
N ILE A 665 -19.70 5.08 -14.55
CA ILE A 665 -20.67 4.64 -15.56
C ILE A 665 -20.57 3.12 -15.77
N VAL A 666 -19.37 2.58 -15.99
CA VAL A 666 -19.13 1.13 -16.13
C VAL A 666 -19.55 0.34 -14.89
N CYS A 667 -19.46 0.92 -13.69
CA CYS A 667 -19.94 0.31 -12.45
C CYS A 667 -21.46 0.40 -12.25
N GLY A 668 -22.21 1.01 -13.17
CA GLY A 668 -23.67 1.18 -13.08
C GLY A 668 -24.13 2.14 -11.96
N LEU A 669 -23.24 2.99 -11.45
CA LEU A 669 -23.59 4.04 -10.49
C LEU A 669 -24.15 5.28 -11.17
N LEU A 670 -23.69 5.56 -12.39
CA LEU A 670 -24.16 6.66 -13.22
C LEU A 670 -24.70 6.12 -14.54
N GLU A 671 -25.83 6.65 -14.96
CA GLU A 671 -26.39 6.45 -16.30
C GLU A 671 -26.48 7.81 -16.99
N ALA A 672 -26.03 7.90 -18.24
CA ALA A 672 -26.16 9.13 -19.03
C ALA A 672 -27.64 9.37 -19.34
N GLU A 673 -28.10 10.60 -19.12
CA GLU A 673 -29.44 11.00 -19.55
C GLU A 673 -29.39 11.42 -21.02
N GLU A 674 -29.91 10.56 -21.89
CA GLU A 674 -30.26 10.97 -23.25
C GLU A 674 -31.40 11.99 -23.17
N SER A 675 -31.18 13.19 -23.70
CA SER A 675 -32.17 14.25 -23.72
C SER A 675 -33.30 13.91 -24.69
N GLU A 676 -34.39 13.33 -24.16
CA GLU A 676 -35.66 13.27 -24.88
C GLU A 676 -36.08 14.70 -25.30
N ASN A 677 -36.45 14.85 -26.57
CA ASN A 677 -36.61 16.14 -27.24
C ASN A 677 -37.52 17.13 -26.48
N GLU A 678 -37.05 18.38 -26.42
CA GLU A 678 -37.87 19.60 -26.31
C GLU A 678 -38.94 19.66 -25.20
N HIS A 679 -38.58 20.16 -24.00
CA HIS A 679 -39.31 21.27 -23.33
C HIS A 679 -38.58 21.76 -22.06
N TRP A 680 -37.84 22.86 -22.17
CA TRP A 680 -37.29 23.57 -21.00
C TRP A 680 -38.39 24.38 -20.30
N LEU A 681 -39.08 23.77 -19.33
CA LEU A 681 -39.90 24.48 -18.35
C LEU A 681 -39.13 24.66 -17.04
N CYS A 682 -38.18 25.61 -17.03
CA CYS A 682 -37.68 26.43 -15.90
C CYS A 682 -36.24 26.90 -16.15
N ASP A 683 -36.08 28.10 -16.73
CA ASP A 683 -34.83 28.86 -16.57
C ASP A 683 -34.58 29.18 -15.09
N PRO A 684 -33.41 28.88 -14.51
CA PRO A 684 -33.01 29.44 -13.24
C PRO A 684 -32.68 30.93 -13.41
N ALA A 685 -33.53 31.78 -12.83
CA ALA A 685 -33.58 33.23 -12.93
C ALA A 685 -32.24 33.97 -13.26
N PRO A 686 -32.25 34.94 -14.20
CA PRO A 686 -31.05 35.66 -14.62
C PRO A 686 -30.45 36.48 -13.47
N ARG A 687 -29.15 36.31 -13.23
CA ARG A 687 -28.37 37.13 -12.29
C ARG A 687 -28.43 38.59 -12.74
N ARG A 688 -28.87 39.48 -11.83
CA ARG A 688 -29.03 40.92 -12.10
C ARG A 688 -27.69 41.59 -12.40
N TYR A 689 -27.36 41.77 -13.68
CA TYR A 689 -26.39 42.79 -14.09
C TYR A 689 -27.04 44.19 -14.12
N SER A 690 -26.23 45.21 -13.88
CA SER A 690 -26.64 46.59 -13.65
C SER A 690 -27.21 47.28 -14.91
N LYS A 691 -28.22 48.14 -14.68
CA LYS A 691 -28.90 48.93 -15.71
C LYS A 691 -27.95 49.80 -16.56
N GLY A 692 -28.11 49.72 -17.87
CA GLY A 692 -28.48 50.88 -18.69
C GLY A 692 -27.48 51.39 -19.73
N GLN A 693 -27.76 51.19 -21.03
CA GLN A 693 -28.44 52.18 -21.89
C GLN A 693 -28.76 51.57 -23.29
N PRO A 694 -29.61 52.22 -24.13
CA PRO A 694 -30.29 51.54 -25.24
C PRO A 694 -29.73 51.78 -26.66
N TRP A 695 -29.80 50.73 -27.47
CA TRP A 695 -30.06 50.65 -28.93
C TRP A 695 -29.65 51.79 -29.89
N THR A 696 -28.68 51.47 -30.75
CA THR A 696 -28.59 51.79 -32.20
C THR A 696 -27.59 50.77 -32.76
N GLU A 697 -27.67 50.19 -33.94
CA GLU A 697 -28.61 50.11 -35.04
C GLU A 697 -27.86 49.19 -36.05
N VAL A 698 -28.56 48.16 -36.52
CA VAL A 698 -28.18 47.11 -37.50
C VAL A 698 -26.95 47.37 -38.38
N ASP A 699 -26.03 46.39 -38.48
CA ASP A 699 -25.62 45.87 -39.80
C ASP A 699 -24.97 44.47 -39.78
N PHE A 700 -25.06 43.79 -40.93
CA PHE A 700 -24.88 42.35 -41.12
C PHE A 700 -23.42 41.92 -41.37
N THR A 701 -23.01 40.77 -40.83
CA THR A 701 -22.13 39.81 -41.54
C THR A 701 -22.43 38.39 -41.07
N ASP A 702 -22.66 37.48 -42.02
CA ASP A 702 -22.77 36.05 -41.76
C ASP A 702 -21.43 35.51 -41.24
N SER A 703 -21.48 34.73 -40.16
CA SER A 703 -20.37 33.91 -39.71
C SER A 703 -20.95 32.64 -39.14
N ASP A 704 -21.03 31.60 -39.97
CA ASP A 704 -21.34 30.22 -39.57
C ASP A 704 -20.23 29.69 -38.64
N SER A 705 -20.28 30.14 -37.40
CA SER A 705 -19.62 29.48 -36.27
C SER A 705 -20.63 28.49 -35.74
N ASP A 706 -20.53 27.23 -36.20
CA ASP A 706 -21.10 26.06 -35.54
C ASP A 706 -20.51 25.96 -34.13
N SER A 707 -21.05 26.80 -33.27
CA SER A 707 -20.94 26.72 -31.84
C SER A 707 -21.85 25.56 -31.49
N GLU A 708 -21.32 24.33 -31.51
CA GLU A 708 -22.02 23.22 -30.88
C GLU A 708 -22.30 23.66 -29.44
N ASP A 709 -23.56 24.02 -29.17
CA ASP A 709 -24.01 24.35 -27.83
C ASP A 709 -23.58 23.19 -26.93
N VAL A 710 -22.65 23.47 -26.02
CA VAL A 710 -22.08 22.47 -25.14
C VAL A 710 -23.18 22.00 -24.21
N CYS A 711 -23.90 20.97 -24.68
CA CYS A 711 -25.06 20.45 -24.00
C CYS A 711 -24.56 19.74 -22.75
N ASN A 712 -24.62 20.45 -21.61
CA ASN A 712 -24.12 19.98 -20.33
C ASN A 712 -24.69 18.59 -20.04
N ARG A 713 -23.84 17.57 -20.17
CA ARG A 713 -24.23 16.18 -20.00
C ARG A 713 -24.63 15.96 -18.55
N CYS A 714 -25.81 15.38 -18.36
CA CYS A 714 -26.35 15.05 -17.06
C CYS A 714 -26.35 13.54 -16.85
N PHE A 715 -26.12 13.13 -15.60
CA PHE A 715 -26.12 11.73 -15.19
C PHE A 715 -27.17 11.49 -14.11
N LYS A 716 -27.95 10.42 -14.26
CA LYS A 716 -28.85 9.93 -13.22
C LYS A 716 -28.11 8.95 -12.32
N LEU A 717 -28.30 9.10 -11.01
CA LEU A 717 -27.77 8.17 -10.03
C LEU A 717 -28.59 6.88 -10.02
N ARG A 718 -27.95 5.74 -10.28
CA ARG A 718 -28.54 4.41 -10.14
C ARG A 718 -27.82 3.56 -9.09
N GLU A 719 -28.50 2.52 -8.63
CA GLU A 719 -27.90 1.49 -7.80
C GLU A 719 -27.81 0.20 -8.63
N PRO A 720 -26.60 -0.36 -8.85
CA PRO A 720 -26.40 -1.49 -9.74
C PRO A 720 -27.10 -2.77 -9.23
N GLU A 721 -27.73 -3.48 -10.17
CA GLU A 721 -28.41 -4.74 -9.90
C GLU A 721 -27.44 -5.78 -9.33
N GLY A 722 -27.72 -6.27 -8.13
CA GLY A 722 -26.91 -7.27 -7.43
C GLY A 722 -25.92 -6.73 -6.38
N SER A 723 -25.60 -5.42 -6.37
CA SER A 723 -24.69 -4.83 -5.38
C SER A 723 -25.27 -3.63 -4.60
N PRO A 724 -26.43 -3.81 -3.92
CA PRO A 724 -27.03 -2.75 -3.11
C PRO A 724 -26.06 -2.26 -2.02
N GLY A 725 -25.99 -0.93 -1.90
CA GLY A 725 -25.07 -0.20 -1.04
C GLY A 725 -23.69 0.06 -1.65
N LEU A 726 -23.43 -0.19 -2.95
CA LEU A 726 -22.10 0.04 -3.56
C LEU A 726 -21.59 1.47 -3.34
N LEU A 727 -22.40 2.50 -3.62
CA LEU A 727 -22.03 3.90 -3.40
C LEU A 727 -21.61 4.16 -1.93
N LEU A 728 -22.38 3.63 -0.97
CA LEU A 728 -22.08 3.77 0.46
C LEU A 728 -20.83 2.98 0.88
N PHE A 729 -20.61 1.80 0.30
CA PHE A 729 -19.41 0.99 0.51
C PHE A 729 -18.16 1.73 0.03
N LEU A 730 -18.20 2.33 -1.16
CA LEU A 730 -17.12 3.12 -1.75
C LEU A 730 -16.80 4.36 -0.91
N CYS A 731 -17.81 5.17 -0.52
CA CYS A 731 -17.60 6.30 0.41
C CYS A 731 -16.96 5.83 1.73
N ARG A 732 -17.42 4.70 2.28
CA ARG A 732 -16.89 4.17 3.55
C ARG A 732 -15.46 3.61 3.43
N LEU A 733 -15.05 3.13 2.25
CA LEU A 733 -13.70 2.65 2.00
C LEU A 733 -12.67 3.78 2.10
N LEU A 734 -13.00 4.96 1.56
CA LEU A 734 -12.14 6.16 1.61
C LEU A 734 -12.29 6.95 2.93
N SER A 735 -13.42 6.80 3.63
CA SER A 735 -13.74 7.49 4.88
C SER A 735 -12.62 7.49 5.95
N PRO A 736 -11.88 6.39 6.25
CA PRO A 736 -10.82 6.42 7.26
C PRO A 736 -9.67 7.36 6.90
N VAL A 737 -9.34 7.47 5.60
CA VAL A 737 -8.34 8.42 5.11
C VAL A 737 -8.84 9.83 5.31
N LEU A 738 -10.04 10.15 4.81
CA LEU A 738 -10.60 11.50 4.90
C LEU A 738 -10.80 11.94 6.36
N GLN A 739 -11.24 11.04 7.25
CA GLN A 739 -11.31 11.30 8.68
C GLN A 739 -9.95 11.57 9.32
N THR A 740 -8.85 10.95 8.85
CA THR A 740 -7.50 11.34 9.28
C THR A 740 -7.20 12.77 8.85
N TYR A 741 -7.50 13.15 7.59
CA TYR A 741 -7.29 14.52 7.10
C TYR A 741 -8.14 15.54 7.88
N THR A 742 -9.40 15.24 8.19
CA THR A 742 -10.24 16.09 9.05
C THR A 742 -9.67 16.23 10.46
N ARG A 743 -9.17 15.14 11.07
CA ARG A 743 -8.54 15.17 12.40
C ARG A 743 -7.22 15.92 12.40
N ALA A 744 -6.42 15.82 11.34
CA ALA A 744 -5.18 16.57 11.18
C ALA A 744 -5.47 18.06 10.99
N ALA A 745 -6.40 18.43 10.10
CA ALA A 745 -6.86 19.82 9.97
C ALA A 745 -7.43 20.37 11.29
N ALA A 746 -8.13 19.53 12.06
CA ALA A 746 -8.60 19.89 13.39
C ALA A 746 -7.47 20.05 14.43
N PHE A 747 -6.35 19.35 14.26
CA PHE A 747 -5.16 19.53 15.09
C PHE A 747 -4.44 20.86 14.77
N LEU A 748 -4.49 21.34 13.52
CA LEU A 748 -3.92 22.64 13.14
C LEU A 748 -4.58 23.81 13.89
N GLU A 749 -5.83 23.69 14.32
CA GLU A 749 -6.53 24.73 15.10
C GLU A 749 -6.02 24.88 16.55
N GLN A 750 -5.15 23.99 17.04
CA GLN A 750 -4.59 24.13 18.38
C GLN A 750 -3.67 25.37 18.47
N PRO A 751 -3.71 26.14 19.58
CA PRO A 751 -3.05 27.45 19.65
C PRO A 751 -1.52 27.40 19.79
N SER A 752 -0.92 26.21 19.96
CA SER A 752 0.52 26.05 20.14
C SER A 752 1.23 25.65 18.84
N TRP A 753 1.74 26.65 18.12
CA TRP A 753 2.67 26.50 16.99
C TRP A 753 3.88 27.43 17.17
N PRO A 754 5.10 27.08 16.74
CA PRO A 754 5.47 25.86 16.01
C PRO A 754 5.49 24.58 16.89
N GLN A 755 5.46 23.41 16.25
CA GLN A 755 5.55 22.12 16.93
C GLN A 755 6.70 21.24 16.38
N PRO A 756 7.34 20.40 17.22
CA PRO A 756 8.27 19.39 16.74
C PRO A 756 7.52 18.27 16.00
N GLU A 757 8.12 17.72 14.96
CA GLU A 757 7.56 16.56 14.26
C GLU A 757 7.47 15.33 15.18
N ARG A 758 6.28 15.03 15.70
CA ARG A 758 6.01 13.86 16.54
C ARG A 758 4.77 13.02 16.17
N PRO A 759 4.45 12.79 14.88
CA PRO A 759 3.41 11.83 14.52
C PRO A 759 3.82 10.40 14.90
N THR A 760 3.03 9.74 15.73
CA THR A 760 3.25 8.34 16.16
C THR A 760 2.48 7.32 15.32
N GLN A 761 1.85 7.74 14.22
CA GLN A 761 0.97 6.92 13.38
C GLN A 761 1.23 7.15 11.89
N SER A 762 1.15 6.08 11.09
CA SER A 762 1.38 6.08 9.63
C SER A 762 0.54 7.08 8.86
N LEU A 763 -0.76 7.08 9.15
CA LEU A 763 -1.73 7.97 8.52
C LEU A 763 -1.49 9.45 8.90
N ALA A 764 -1.02 9.72 10.12
CA ALA A 764 -0.65 11.08 10.52
C ALA A 764 0.63 11.56 9.80
N LEU A 765 1.62 10.67 9.59
CA LEU A 765 2.80 10.96 8.76
C LEU A 765 2.42 11.29 7.32
N SER A 766 1.53 10.50 6.70
CA SER A 766 1.09 10.75 5.32
C SER A 766 0.36 12.10 5.19
N THR A 767 -0.56 12.41 6.12
CA THR A 767 -1.30 13.66 6.08
C THR A 767 -0.42 14.89 6.36
N LEU A 768 0.54 14.81 7.29
CA LEU A 768 1.50 15.89 7.53
C LEU A 768 2.36 16.15 6.28
N ARG A 769 2.77 15.10 5.56
CA ARG A 769 3.47 15.28 4.28
C ARG A 769 2.57 15.96 3.24
N THR A 770 1.32 15.54 3.08
CA THR A 770 0.41 16.22 2.14
C THR A 770 0.17 17.67 2.53
N PHE A 771 0.10 18.00 3.82
CA PHE A 771 -0.01 19.39 4.27
C PHE A 771 1.27 20.20 4.00
N LYS A 772 2.46 19.58 3.95
CA LYS A 772 3.66 20.24 3.39
C LYS A 772 3.57 20.41 1.87
N GLU A 773 3.14 19.38 1.14
CA GLU A 773 3.03 19.39 -0.33
C GLU A 773 1.93 20.32 -0.86
N MET A 774 0.91 20.63 -0.06
CA MET A 774 -0.11 21.65 -0.32
C MET A 774 0.23 23.02 0.29
N GLY A 775 1.47 23.24 0.74
CA GLY A 775 1.92 24.53 1.27
C GLY A 775 1.13 25.02 2.50
N VAL A 776 0.56 24.12 3.31
CA VAL A 776 -0.13 24.42 4.58
C VAL A 776 0.87 24.46 5.74
N LEU A 777 1.93 23.66 5.64
CA LEU A 777 2.99 23.52 6.64
C LEU A 777 4.37 23.69 5.99
N GLU A 778 5.22 24.51 6.60
CA GLU A 778 6.62 24.66 6.24
C GLU A 778 7.52 24.03 7.33
N GLU A 779 8.64 23.45 6.93
CA GLU A 779 9.60 22.80 7.84
C GLU A 779 10.84 23.69 8.03
N ALA A 780 11.03 24.19 9.25
CA ALA A 780 12.20 24.98 9.63
C ALA A 780 13.22 24.11 10.40
N PRO A 781 14.52 24.16 10.04
CA PRO A 781 15.56 23.45 10.77
C PRO A 781 15.77 24.06 12.16
N SER A 782 15.85 23.21 13.18
CA SER A 782 16.06 23.63 14.58
C SER A 782 17.00 22.65 15.31
N PRO A 783 17.80 23.12 16.28
CA PRO A 783 18.74 22.28 17.03
C PRO A 783 18.09 21.17 17.88
N ALA A 784 16.76 21.19 18.04
CA ALA A 784 15.99 20.14 18.72
C ALA A 784 15.30 19.14 17.76
N GLY A 785 15.60 19.22 16.46
CA GLY A 785 14.89 18.54 15.37
C GLY A 785 14.01 19.52 14.58
N PRO A 786 13.45 19.09 13.42
CA PRO A 786 12.64 19.95 12.57
C PRO A 786 11.39 20.48 13.28
N LEU A 787 11.12 21.77 13.08
CA LEU A 787 9.93 22.46 13.57
C LEU A 787 8.98 22.74 12.42
N LEU A 788 7.71 22.44 12.62
CA LEU A 788 6.63 22.75 11.69
C LEU A 788 6.05 24.13 11.99
N HIS A 789 5.98 24.96 10.95
CA HIS A 789 5.34 26.26 10.93
C HIS A 789 4.09 26.22 10.05
N LEU A 790 3.06 26.99 10.41
CA LEU A 790 1.95 27.27 9.50
C LEU A 790 2.37 28.39 8.54
N THR A 791 2.00 28.24 7.27
CA THR A 791 2.16 29.26 6.23
C THR A 791 1.00 30.24 6.25
N GLU A 792 1.17 31.43 5.66
CA GLU A 792 0.02 32.25 5.28
C GLU A 792 -0.65 31.64 4.04
N PRO A 793 -1.99 31.56 3.96
CA PRO A 793 -3.00 32.17 4.85
C PRO A 793 -3.43 31.33 6.08
N PHE A 794 -2.91 30.13 6.27
CA PHE A 794 -3.30 29.19 7.34
C PHE A 794 -2.83 29.59 8.76
N CYS A 795 -2.01 30.63 8.90
CA CYS A 795 -1.79 31.35 10.14
C CYS A 795 -3.10 31.90 10.76
N SER A 796 -4.08 32.26 9.93
CA SER A 796 -5.39 32.73 10.39
C SER A 796 -6.29 31.59 10.86
N SER A 797 -7.14 31.83 11.87
CA SER A 797 -8.15 30.84 12.28
C SER A 797 -9.21 30.62 11.20
N GLU A 798 -9.47 31.62 10.37
CA GLU A 798 -10.42 31.54 9.26
C GLU A 798 -9.92 30.61 8.15
N GLY A 799 -8.63 30.73 7.76
CA GLY A 799 -8.02 29.84 6.77
C GLY A 799 -7.98 28.38 7.22
N ARG A 800 -7.74 28.12 8.51
CA ARG A 800 -7.84 26.76 9.08
C ARG A 800 -9.28 26.24 9.08
N GLY A 801 -10.25 27.09 9.42
CA GLY A 801 -11.67 26.75 9.35
C GLY A 801 -12.14 26.42 7.93
N LYS A 802 -11.71 27.20 6.93
CA LYS A 802 -11.95 26.95 5.50
C LYS A 802 -11.36 25.61 5.05
N LEU A 803 -10.11 25.31 5.42
CA LEU A 803 -9.49 24.00 5.13
C LEU A 803 -10.25 22.83 5.77
N ARG A 804 -10.69 22.96 7.03
CA ARG A 804 -11.49 21.91 7.69
C ARG A 804 -12.82 21.71 6.97
N ALA A 805 -13.54 22.78 6.64
CA ALA A 805 -14.82 22.72 5.94
C ALA A 805 -14.68 22.06 4.54
N PHE A 806 -13.63 22.43 3.81
CA PHE A 806 -13.29 21.83 2.50
C PHE A 806 -13.01 20.33 2.56
N ILE A 807 -12.45 19.82 3.65
CA ILE A 807 -12.27 18.36 3.83
C ILE A 807 -13.60 17.72 4.27
N GLN A 808 -14.40 18.40 5.08
CA GLN A 808 -15.64 17.87 5.65
C GLN A 808 -16.76 17.62 4.61
N GLN A 809 -16.84 18.39 3.52
CA GLN A 809 -17.81 18.13 2.41
C GLN A 809 -17.70 16.70 1.81
N PHE A 810 -16.52 16.06 1.87
CA PHE A 810 -16.30 14.71 1.36
C PHE A 810 -16.46 13.60 2.42
N VAL A 811 -16.72 13.97 3.68
CA VAL A 811 -16.73 13.05 4.82
C VAL A 811 -18.15 12.72 5.27
N GLN A 812 -18.40 11.43 5.53
CA GLN A 812 -19.62 11.00 6.19
C GLN A 812 -19.60 11.44 7.68
N PRO A 813 -20.64 12.13 8.19
CA PRO A 813 -20.77 12.46 9.62
C PRO A 813 -20.90 11.21 10.50
#